data_AF-A0A2P8F2U8-F1
#
_entry.id   AF-A0A2P8F2U8-F1
#
_cell.length_a   1.000
_cell.length_b   1.000
_cell.length_c   1.000
_cell.angle_alpha   90.00
_cell.angle_beta   90.00
_cell.angle_gamma   90.00
#
_symmetry.space_group_name_H-M   'P 1'
#
loop_
_entity.id
_entity.type
_entity.pdbx_description
1 polymer ?
#
loop_
_entity_poly.entity_id
_entity_poly.type
_entity_poly.pdbx_seq_one_letter_code
_entity_poly.pdbx_strand_id
1 'polypeptide(L)'
;MKRLVGYDLNGWSDYSARNWLQVPGQVAIEGQEQTIHGGVGGVVVTVREIPNGDKFVGGMQALRAPHGRGAGWGDVGAEESRSPLLQLLESPNDHLGKISSALSAMGEARRATAVLSIPDIPAFGEDHQDALFKCLQTLRPSRRLLVWRPVLAVLAALDDCPDLPWEDIKDIGVVIHTSQGFSSQKLQLRKEKLFAPERRFPGRHHECDFGLETLLRQANDVLKEQSTTPRKTEHIETSQLPWKLALGHKSVAEPLRQWNGSWEVVSPPDKLALRDAAIPEALVEHLKGCQIILFQTPAVGLVSDSIAQKLAAQFSGDVHCLRPQAIAHGALKAAQRLSKNQPVYYDFLPQISTIVQDTEGAKNYDLIPPNALLPAGKPYRSSQPAQLGLLAGTKEIKVHLKKETDATPRRAVVTLATSPVANTPVELHLQQTPAAGSAQLTLVSEAFSGPLIVDWQKATELDQGWEELIESLKPEKPTVPKRLVLPVGMGTWLNQDNRPGLADILTQELSKMKPNWHALTAKLSSRTNGEFPISSDGEFPGELPQSVICQLGDAISLAEQDIRERLAGRGTINNQSLRFLTWLFHMCPEWIVPHLVDGAEAATGAHFFVKSGGSRGLMLQGIGRTARDPENQRRAFEHLLALPMKRWKKDQIACASFLLSRTDTAPMLLERNEVEFLAEVAEAKVLEAVGREFTSAYIYGPFLLVGLIRWRLRDPWALVVGRDPIADRLLAATRKLMAHLSRDVRQNRYHLVLEQVCEELEGQGSNPDILIDINNMI
;
A
#
# COMPACT_ATOMS: atom_id res chain seq x y z
N MET A 1 -17.73 25.79 38.91
CA MET A 1 -17.42 24.37 38.57
C MET A 1 -17.73 24.16 37.09
N LYS A 2 -17.04 23.26 36.37
CA LYS A 2 -17.41 22.97 34.96
C LYS A 2 -18.64 22.05 34.95
N ARG A 3 -19.63 22.35 34.10
CA ARG A 3 -20.78 21.47 33.85
C ARG A 3 -20.33 20.22 33.09
N LEU A 4 -20.80 19.07 33.53
CA LEU A 4 -20.48 17.74 33.00
C LEU A 4 -21.79 16.98 32.80
N VAL A 5 -21.94 16.33 31.66
CA VAL A 5 -23.12 15.52 31.35
C VAL A 5 -22.72 14.25 30.58
N GLY A 6 -23.28 13.12 30.98
CA GLY A 6 -23.19 11.84 30.31
C GLY A 6 -24.58 11.39 29.84
N TYR A 7 -24.68 10.88 28.61
CA TYR A 7 -25.92 10.42 28.01
C TYR A 7 -25.85 8.92 27.66
N ASP A 8 -26.90 8.18 28.04
CA ASP A 8 -27.26 6.86 27.53
C ASP A 8 -28.59 6.98 26.77
N LEU A 9 -28.50 7.30 25.47
CA LEU A 9 -29.64 7.41 24.57
C LEU A 9 -29.71 6.13 23.74
N ASN A 10 -30.66 5.26 24.04
CA ASN A 10 -30.75 3.92 23.47
C ASN A 10 -32.16 3.52 23.01
N GLY A 11 -33.17 4.36 23.24
CA GLY A 11 -34.55 4.14 22.81
C GLY A 11 -35.36 3.21 23.71
N TRP A 12 -34.70 2.38 24.53
CA TRP A 12 -35.34 1.41 25.44
C TRP A 12 -35.62 2.03 26.80
N SER A 13 -34.57 2.43 27.50
CA SER A 13 -34.62 3.16 28.77
C SER A 13 -33.51 4.19 28.74
N ASP A 14 -33.89 5.44 28.45
CA ASP A 14 -32.94 6.52 28.23
C ASP A 14 -32.58 7.19 29.55
N TYR A 15 -31.29 7.44 29.76
CA TYR A 15 -30.78 8.10 30.96
C TYR A 15 -29.77 9.18 30.60
N SER A 16 -29.69 10.21 31.46
CA SER A 16 -28.51 11.07 31.52
C SER A 16 -28.09 11.30 32.97
N ALA A 17 -26.82 11.60 33.15
CA ALA A 17 -26.26 11.95 34.44
C ALA A 17 -25.48 13.25 34.31
N ARG A 18 -25.73 14.21 35.21
CA ARG A 18 -25.14 15.55 35.15
C ARG A 18 -24.74 16.04 36.52
N ASN A 19 -23.76 16.95 36.60
CA ASN A 19 -23.27 17.50 37.87
C ASN A 19 -23.89 18.86 38.25
N TRP A 20 -25.09 19.17 37.78
CA TRP A 20 -25.84 20.34 38.23
C TRP A 20 -27.33 20.03 38.39
N LEU A 21 -27.96 20.74 39.33
CA LEU A 21 -29.41 20.73 39.51
C LEU A 21 -30.00 21.96 38.80
N GLN A 22 -30.98 21.72 37.93
CA GLN A 22 -31.74 22.77 37.26
C GLN A 22 -33.16 22.78 37.84
N VAL A 23 -33.49 23.85 38.54
CA VAL A 23 -34.85 24.09 39.06
C VAL A 23 -35.51 25.13 38.15
N PRO A 24 -36.72 24.88 37.60
CA PRO A 24 -37.41 25.85 36.76
C PRO A 24 -37.54 27.21 37.46
N GLY A 25 -37.16 28.28 36.75
CA GLY A 25 -37.21 29.66 37.28
C GLY A 25 -36.09 30.03 38.25
N GLN A 26 -35.13 29.14 38.53
CA GLN A 26 -33.99 29.41 39.40
C GLN A 26 -32.65 29.26 38.67
N VAL A 27 -31.61 29.86 39.24
CA VAL A 27 -30.23 29.63 38.78
C VAL A 27 -29.84 28.19 39.11
N ALA A 28 -29.19 27.52 38.16
CA ALA A 28 -28.75 26.14 38.36
C ALA A 28 -27.73 26.03 39.50
N ILE A 29 -27.88 24.99 40.33
CA ILE A 29 -26.97 24.69 41.43
C ILE A 29 -25.89 23.75 40.89
N GLU A 30 -24.66 24.27 40.77
CA GLU A 30 -23.50 23.54 40.26
C GLU A 30 -22.91 22.59 41.32
N GLY A 31 -22.38 21.45 40.89
CA GLY A 31 -21.69 20.48 41.74
C GLY A 31 -22.58 19.42 42.39
N GLN A 32 -23.89 19.44 42.11
CA GLN A 32 -24.83 18.42 42.57
C GLN A 32 -25.10 17.42 41.46
N GLU A 33 -24.70 16.16 41.67
CA GLU A 33 -24.98 15.08 40.71
C GLU A 33 -26.47 14.72 40.68
N GLN A 34 -27.01 14.55 39.47
CA GLN A 34 -28.40 14.27 39.19
C GLN A 34 -28.48 13.24 38.07
N THR A 35 -29.36 12.25 38.23
CA THR A 35 -29.72 11.31 37.18
C THR A 35 -31.10 11.68 36.64
N ILE A 36 -31.21 11.82 35.33
CA ILE A 36 -32.46 12.17 34.65
C ILE A 36 -32.87 10.98 33.80
N HIS A 37 -34.08 10.50 34.05
CA HIS A 37 -34.72 9.45 33.28
C HIS A 37 -35.41 10.09 32.07
N GLY A 38 -34.95 9.77 30.86
CA GLY A 38 -35.49 10.27 29.58
C GLY A 38 -36.81 9.62 29.19
N GLY A 39 -37.05 8.39 29.62
CA GLY A 39 -38.27 7.66 29.30
C GLY A 39 -38.04 6.19 29.04
N VAL A 40 -39.12 5.41 29.10
CA VAL A 40 -39.14 4.00 28.65
C VAL A 40 -39.87 3.98 27.31
N GLY A 41 -39.25 3.42 26.27
CA GLY A 41 -39.74 3.49 24.90
C GLY A 41 -39.73 4.92 24.35
N GLY A 42 -38.56 5.55 24.34
CA GLY A 42 -38.39 6.98 24.04
C GLY A 42 -39.03 7.39 22.71
N VAL A 43 -39.63 8.59 22.67
CA VAL A 43 -40.21 9.19 21.46
C VAL A 43 -39.81 10.65 21.31
N VAL A 44 -39.78 11.12 20.07
CA VAL A 44 -39.68 12.54 19.73
C VAL A 44 -40.97 12.95 19.04
N VAL A 45 -41.60 14.01 19.52
CA VAL A 45 -42.82 14.55 18.93
C VAL A 45 -42.52 15.82 18.13
N THR A 46 -43.17 15.95 16.98
CA THR A 46 -43.12 17.13 16.12
C THR A 46 -44.31 18.03 16.43
N VAL A 47 -44.03 19.28 16.81
CA VAL A 47 -45.05 20.31 17.08
C VAL A 47 -44.90 21.40 16.03
N ARG A 48 -45.97 21.68 15.28
CA ARG A 48 -45.99 22.77 14.29
C ARG A 48 -46.22 24.09 15.00
N GLU A 49 -45.21 24.96 15.07
CA GLU A 49 -45.34 26.33 15.61
C GLU A 49 -45.33 27.34 14.43
N ILE A 50 -46.48 27.89 14.06
CA ILE A 50 -46.55 28.98 13.05
C ILE A 50 -46.15 30.30 13.72
N PRO A 51 -45.23 31.12 13.16
CA PRO A 51 -44.56 31.00 11.85
C PRO A 51 -43.17 30.33 11.88
N ASN A 52 -42.72 29.83 13.04
CA ASN A 52 -41.35 29.36 13.27
C ASN A 52 -41.02 27.96 12.69
N GLY A 53 -42.02 27.26 12.13
CA GLY A 53 -41.87 25.94 11.54
C GLY A 53 -42.02 24.79 12.54
N ASP A 54 -41.49 23.62 12.20
CA ASP A 54 -41.56 22.43 13.03
C ASP A 54 -40.57 22.49 14.19
N LYS A 55 -41.05 22.14 15.39
CA LYS A 55 -40.28 22.05 16.62
C LYS A 55 -40.30 20.63 17.16
N PHE A 56 -39.14 20.12 17.53
CA PHE A 56 -39.01 18.77 18.09
C PHE A 56 -38.95 18.81 19.61
N VAL A 57 -39.75 17.98 20.26
CA VAL A 57 -39.76 17.79 21.72
C VAL A 57 -39.43 16.34 22.02
N GLY A 58 -38.44 16.11 22.88
CA GLY A 58 -38.01 14.76 23.29
C GLY A 58 -38.17 14.51 24.79
N GLY A 59 -37.67 13.35 25.24
CA GLY A 59 -37.65 12.93 26.64
C GLY A 59 -39.04 12.73 27.26
N MET A 60 -39.11 12.83 28.59
CA MET A 60 -40.36 12.60 29.34
C MET A 60 -41.50 13.55 28.97
N GLN A 61 -41.18 14.74 28.47
CA GLN A 61 -42.20 15.69 27.99
C GLN A 61 -42.91 15.16 26.75
N ALA A 62 -42.17 14.63 25.78
CA ALA A 62 -42.73 14.05 24.56
C ALA A 62 -43.65 12.87 24.88
N LEU A 63 -43.18 11.99 25.77
CA LEU A 63 -43.90 10.80 26.23
C LEU A 63 -45.21 11.10 26.99
N ARG A 64 -45.31 12.25 27.65
CA ARG A 64 -46.50 12.67 28.40
C ARG A 64 -47.47 13.51 27.57
N ALA A 65 -47.00 14.09 26.47
CA ALA A 65 -47.82 14.92 25.59
C ALA A 65 -48.87 14.06 24.85
N PRO A 66 -50.05 14.61 24.51
CA PRO A 66 -51.03 13.94 23.66
C PRO A 66 -50.43 13.41 22.35
N HIS A 67 -49.54 14.18 21.72
CA HIS A 67 -48.77 13.79 20.54
C HIS A 67 -48.00 12.47 20.71
N GLY A 68 -47.46 12.21 21.90
CA GLY A 68 -46.69 10.99 22.20
C GLY A 68 -47.56 9.79 22.58
N ARG A 69 -48.86 9.99 22.83
CA ARG A 69 -49.82 8.98 23.31
C ARG A 69 -50.66 8.32 22.21
N GLY A 70 -50.40 8.67 20.94
CA GLY A 70 -50.97 7.99 19.77
C GLY A 70 -52.31 8.55 19.27
N ALA A 71 -52.83 7.90 18.23
CA ALA A 71 -53.90 8.39 17.35
C ALA A 71 -55.25 8.65 18.03
N GLY A 72 -55.48 8.15 19.24
CA GLY A 72 -56.70 8.43 20.01
C GLY A 72 -56.92 9.93 20.30
N TRP A 73 -55.93 10.79 20.06
CA TRP A 73 -56.02 12.25 20.23
C TRP A 73 -56.33 13.04 18.94
N GLY A 74 -56.77 12.38 17.87
CA GLY A 74 -57.04 13.02 16.58
C GLY A 74 -55.76 13.56 15.95
N ASP A 75 -55.85 14.68 15.22
CA ASP A 75 -54.72 15.31 14.51
C ASP A 75 -53.51 15.59 15.43
N VAL A 76 -53.76 15.86 16.72
CA VAL A 76 -52.70 16.12 17.71
C VAL A 76 -51.89 14.84 18.00
N GLY A 77 -52.54 13.68 17.99
CA GLY A 77 -51.93 12.37 18.23
C GLY A 77 -51.54 11.63 16.97
N ALA A 78 -51.57 12.29 15.82
CA ALA A 78 -51.32 11.67 14.52
C ALA A 78 -49.95 11.00 14.48
N GLU A 79 -49.88 9.82 13.87
CA GLU A 79 -48.71 8.94 13.91
C GLU A 79 -47.48 9.62 13.28
N GLU A 80 -47.66 10.41 12.23
CA GLU A 80 -46.60 11.18 11.58
C GLU A 80 -45.94 12.22 12.49
N SER A 81 -46.65 12.65 13.55
CA SER A 81 -46.13 13.61 14.54
C SER A 81 -45.30 12.93 15.62
N ARG A 82 -45.25 11.58 15.65
CA ARG A 82 -44.57 10.79 16.67
C ARG A 82 -43.49 9.93 16.01
N SER A 83 -42.24 10.13 16.41
CA SER A 83 -41.12 9.33 15.93
C SER A 83 -40.52 8.51 17.07
N PRO A 84 -40.63 7.18 17.05
CA PRO A 84 -39.95 6.29 18.01
C PRO A 84 -38.44 6.51 17.96
N LEU A 85 -37.82 6.71 19.12
CA LEU A 85 -36.39 7.00 19.18
C LEU A 85 -35.54 5.82 18.69
N LEU A 86 -36.00 4.58 18.91
CA LEU A 86 -35.33 3.37 18.42
C LEU A 86 -35.13 3.42 16.89
N GLN A 87 -36.18 3.79 16.14
CA GLN A 87 -36.13 3.96 14.68
C GLN A 87 -35.23 5.12 14.27
N LEU A 88 -35.27 6.24 14.99
CA LEU A 88 -34.41 7.39 14.70
C LEU A 88 -32.92 7.04 14.83
N LEU A 89 -32.57 6.14 15.75
CA LEU A 89 -31.19 5.72 16.00
C LEU A 89 -30.66 4.73 14.96
N GLU A 90 -31.52 4.11 14.14
CA GLU A 90 -31.12 3.24 13.02
C GLU A 90 -30.53 4.05 11.86
N SER A 91 -31.09 5.25 11.59
CA SER A 91 -30.68 6.18 10.53
C SER A 91 -30.43 7.61 11.06
N PRO A 92 -29.44 7.80 11.96
CA PRO A 92 -29.27 9.07 12.66
C PRO A 92 -28.95 10.27 11.74
N ASN A 93 -28.35 10.04 10.57
CA ASN A 93 -28.03 11.09 9.60
C ASN A 93 -29.27 11.84 9.09
N ASP A 94 -30.40 11.16 8.96
CA ASP A 94 -31.65 11.74 8.45
C ASP A 94 -32.42 12.51 9.53
N HIS A 95 -32.01 12.37 10.79
CA HIS A 95 -32.81 12.73 11.95
C HIS A 95 -32.05 13.53 13.01
N LEU A 96 -30.98 14.23 12.61
CA LEU A 96 -30.10 14.98 13.50
C LEU A 96 -30.86 15.90 14.47
N GLY A 97 -31.85 16.66 13.97
CA GLY A 97 -32.65 17.58 14.78
C GLY A 97 -33.51 16.89 15.85
N LYS A 98 -34.11 15.74 15.52
CA LYS A 98 -34.94 14.96 16.43
C LYS A 98 -34.11 14.29 17.53
N ILE A 99 -32.97 13.69 17.18
CA ILE A 99 -32.06 13.07 18.15
C ILE A 99 -31.46 14.13 19.08
N SER A 100 -31.08 15.28 18.53
CA SER A 100 -30.56 16.41 19.32
C SER A 100 -31.58 16.92 20.33
N SER A 101 -32.88 16.98 19.98
CA SER A 101 -33.92 17.41 20.91
C SER A 101 -34.13 16.39 22.04
N ALA A 102 -34.01 15.09 21.76
CA ALA A 102 -34.04 14.05 22.79
C ALA A 102 -32.89 14.19 23.80
N LEU A 103 -31.66 14.40 23.32
CA LEU A 103 -30.50 14.66 24.20
C LEU A 103 -30.69 15.93 25.03
N SER A 104 -31.13 17.02 24.40
CA SER A 104 -31.37 18.31 25.04
C SER A 104 -32.42 18.20 26.16
N ALA A 105 -33.47 17.42 25.94
CA ALA A 105 -34.54 17.20 26.92
C ALA A 105 -34.07 16.42 28.16
N MET A 106 -33.08 15.53 28.02
CA MET A 106 -32.48 14.83 29.16
C MET A 106 -31.46 15.70 29.90
N GLY A 107 -30.79 16.61 29.19
CA GLY A 107 -29.98 17.64 29.82
C GLY A 107 -29.35 18.56 28.78
N GLU A 108 -29.42 19.87 28.98
CA GLU A 108 -28.74 20.82 28.09
C GLU A 108 -27.22 20.69 28.23
N ALA A 109 -26.50 20.54 27.10
CA ALA A 109 -25.03 20.45 27.11
C ALA A 109 -24.32 21.78 26.81
N ARG A 110 -25.03 22.92 26.71
CA ARG A 110 -24.43 24.20 26.30
C ARG A 110 -23.26 24.57 27.23
N ARG A 111 -22.06 24.67 26.67
CA ARG A 111 -20.78 24.91 27.38
C ARG A 111 -20.39 23.82 28.40
N ALA A 112 -21.12 22.71 28.50
CA ALA A 112 -20.74 21.56 29.33
C ALA A 112 -19.65 20.72 28.65
N THR A 113 -19.00 19.83 29.40
CA THR A 113 -18.30 18.67 28.82
C THR A 113 -19.30 17.54 28.69
N ALA A 114 -19.53 17.05 27.47
CA ALA A 114 -20.59 16.10 27.17
C ALA A 114 -20.03 14.77 26.65
N VAL A 115 -20.52 13.65 27.16
CA VAL A 115 -20.19 12.32 26.66
C VAL A 115 -21.47 11.59 26.27
N LEU A 116 -21.49 11.02 25.07
CA LEU A 116 -22.60 10.22 24.58
C LEU A 116 -22.15 8.77 24.41
N SER A 117 -22.93 7.84 24.95
CA SER A 117 -22.68 6.41 24.77
C SER A 117 -23.03 5.96 23.35
N ILE A 118 -22.25 5.04 22.79
CA ILE A 118 -22.52 4.38 21.50
C ILE A 118 -22.46 2.85 21.63
N PRO A 119 -23.28 2.08 20.90
CA PRO A 119 -23.24 0.63 20.94
C PRO A 119 -21.94 0.11 20.30
N ASP A 120 -21.42 -1.01 20.83
CA ASP A 120 -20.22 -1.68 20.29
C ASP A 120 -20.66 -2.98 19.59
N ILE A 121 -21.21 -2.82 18.38
CA ILE A 121 -21.71 -3.91 17.55
C ILE A 121 -21.25 -3.71 16.09
N PRO A 122 -21.09 -4.78 15.30
CA PRO A 122 -20.61 -4.67 13.91
C PRO A 122 -21.50 -3.80 13.01
N ALA A 123 -22.81 -3.78 13.26
CA ALA A 123 -23.76 -2.97 12.49
C ALA A 123 -23.62 -1.45 12.73
N PHE A 124 -22.90 -1.02 13.78
CA PHE A 124 -22.71 0.40 14.11
C PHE A 124 -21.41 0.94 13.51
N GLY A 125 -21.52 1.48 12.29
CA GLY A 125 -20.38 1.95 11.49
C GLY A 125 -19.91 3.38 11.80
N GLU A 126 -18.96 3.87 11.00
CA GLU A 126 -18.43 5.23 11.11
C GLU A 126 -19.46 6.29 10.75
N ASP A 127 -20.36 6.02 9.80
CA ASP A 127 -21.44 6.95 9.42
C ASP A 127 -22.39 7.23 10.60
N HIS A 128 -22.72 6.19 11.39
CA HIS A 128 -23.51 6.37 12.62
C HIS A 128 -22.76 7.18 13.67
N GLN A 129 -21.45 6.94 13.84
CA GLN A 129 -20.61 7.72 14.75
C GLN A 129 -20.59 9.20 14.36
N ASP A 130 -20.37 9.49 13.08
CA ASP A 130 -20.34 10.87 12.57
C ASP A 130 -21.69 11.57 12.75
N ALA A 131 -22.79 10.87 12.47
CA ALA A 131 -24.14 11.38 12.68
C ALA A 131 -24.40 11.73 14.16
N LEU A 132 -24.13 10.81 15.08
CA LEU A 132 -24.33 11.05 16.51
C LEU A 132 -23.37 12.10 17.07
N PHE A 133 -22.14 12.19 16.54
CA PHE A 133 -21.21 13.25 16.88
C PHE A 133 -21.74 14.61 16.43
N LYS A 134 -22.34 14.71 15.24
CA LYS A 134 -23.04 15.92 14.77
C LYS A 134 -24.25 16.25 15.65
N CYS A 135 -25.06 15.28 16.05
CA CYS A 135 -26.16 15.48 17.03
C CYS A 135 -25.64 16.10 18.33
N LEU A 136 -24.55 15.56 18.88
CA LEU A 136 -23.96 16.09 20.10
C LEU A 136 -23.38 17.52 19.92
N GLN A 137 -22.90 17.85 18.72
CA GLN A 137 -22.41 19.20 18.38
C GLN A 137 -23.51 20.25 18.39
N THR A 138 -24.73 19.92 17.98
CA THR A 138 -25.86 20.89 17.94
C THR A 138 -26.18 21.46 19.32
N LEU A 139 -25.89 20.70 20.39
CA LEU A 139 -26.06 21.12 21.79
C LEU A 139 -25.00 22.14 22.26
N ARG A 140 -23.99 22.43 21.43
CA ARG A 140 -22.89 23.38 21.68
C ARG A 140 -22.11 23.09 22.98
N PRO A 141 -21.63 21.85 23.21
CA PRO A 141 -20.76 21.55 24.33
C PRO A 141 -19.38 22.21 24.16
N SER A 142 -18.71 22.49 25.28
CA SER A 142 -17.32 22.98 25.29
C SER A 142 -16.33 21.89 24.89
N ARG A 143 -16.60 20.64 25.30
CA ARG A 143 -15.84 19.44 24.95
C ARG A 143 -16.83 18.30 24.77
N ARG A 144 -16.54 17.39 23.85
CA ARG A 144 -17.43 16.28 23.50
C ARG A 144 -16.64 15.02 23.19
N LEU A 145 -17.23 13.87 23.46
CA LEU A 145 -16.64 12.56 23.15
C LEU A 145 -17.77 11.52 23.01
N LEU A 146 -17.64 10.62 22.03
CA LEU A 146 -18.43 9.40 21.97
C LEU A 146 -17.64 8.29 22.68
N VAL A 147 -18.34 7.43 23.42
CA VAL A 147 -17.68 6.33 24.14
C VAL A 147 -18.51 5.06 24.03
N TRP A 148 -17.86 3.94 23.72
CA TRP A 148 -18.48 2.63 23.64
C TRP A 148 -19.18 2.24 24.95
N ARG A 149 -20.41 1.75 24.89
CA ARG A 149 -21.19 1.32 26.06
C ARG A 149 -20.43 0.33 26.96
N PRO A 150 -19.70 -0.68 26.45
CA PRO A 150 -18.91 -1.57 27.30
C PRO A 150 -17.85 -0.85 28.12
N VAL A 151 -17.19 0.16 27.56
CA VAL A 151 -16.21 0.99 28.27
C VAL A 151 -16.88 1.77 29.40
N LEU A 152 -18.06 2.36 29.12
CA LEU A 152 -18.82 3.11 30.12
C LEU A 152 -19.31 2.20 31.25
N ALA A 153 -19.68 0.96 30.95
CA ALA A 153 -20.05 -0.04 31.96
C ALA A 153 -18.89 -0.30 32.93
N VAL A 154 -17.66 -0.47 32.43
CA VAL A 154 -16.48 -0.62 33.30
C VAL A 154 -16.22 0.65 34.12
N LEU A 155 -16.32 1.83 33.51
CA LEU A 155 -16.13 3.09 34.24
C LEU A 155 -17.16 3.29 35.36
N ALA A 156 -18.40 2.85 35.15
CA ALA A 156 -19.42 2.86 36.19
C ALA A 156 -19.11 1.82 37.28
N ALA A 157 -18.72 0.60 36.91
CA ALA A 157 -18.39 -0.46 37.85
C ALA A 157 -17.22 -0.09 38.78
N LEU A 158 -16.22 0.67 38.29
CA LEU A 158 -15.12 1.17 39.14
C LEU A 158 -15.61 2.03 40.31
N ASP A 159 -16.74 2.73 40.16
CA ASP A 159 -17.34 3.54 41.22
C ASP A 159 -18.44 2.77 41.98
N ASP A 160 -19.23 1.95 41.28
CA ASP A 160 -20.40 1.22 41.81
C ASP A 160 -20.04 -0.08 42.55
N CYS A 161 -18.88 -0.65 42.24
CA CYS A 161 -18.40 -1.91 42.80
C CYS A 161 -17.00 -1.72 43.43
N PRO A 162 -16.87 -0.90 44.48
CA PRO A 162 -15.57 -0.60 45.10
C PRO A 162 -14.93 -1.81 45.79
N ASP A 163 -15.73 -2.82 46.14
CA ASP A 163 -15.28 -4.03 46.83
C ASP A 163 -14.60 -5.05 45.91
N LEU A 164 -14.65 -4.84 44.59
CA LEU A 164 -13.95 -5.71 43.65
C LEU A 164 -12.43 -5.47 43.71
N PRO A 165 -11.60 -6.52 43.61
CA PRO A 165 -10.15 -6.41 43.65
C PRO A 165 -9.61 -5.92 42.29
N TRP A 166 -9.92 -4.68 41.93
CA TRP A 166 -9.57 -4.08 40.63
C TRP A 166 -8.07 -4.13 40.29
N GLU A 167 -7.20 -4.22 41.30
CA GLU A 167 -5.75 -4.39 41.14
C GLU A 167 -5.36 -5.75 40.55
N ASP A 168 -6.14 -6.79 40.83
CA ASP A 168 -5.89 -8.16 40.39
C ASP A 168 -6.64 -8.50 39.09
N ILE A 169 -7.54 -7.62 38.65
CA ILE A 169 -8.38 -7.78 37.45
C ILE A 169 -7.69 -7.15 36.24
N LYS A 170 -7.36 -7.97 35.26
CA LYS A 170 -6.79 -7.57 33.96
C LYS A 170 -7.78 -7.72 32.83
N ASP A 171 -8.52 -8.83 32.75
CA ASP A 171 -9.45 -9.12 31.66
C ASP A 171 -10.91 -9.06 32.15
N ILE A 172 -11.68 -8.14 31.58
CA ILE A 172 -13.09 -7.91 31.92
C ILE A 172 -13.96 -8.28 30.73
N GLY A 173 -14.92 -9.18 30.97
CA GLY A 173 -16.01 -9.42 30.03
C GLY A 173 -17.14 -8.43 30.29
N VAL A 174 -17.72 -7.85 29.24
CA VAL A 174 -18.90 -6.99 29.36
C VAL A 174 -19.99 -7.52 28.45
N VAL A 175 -21.18 -7.71 28.99
CA VAL A 175 -22.41 -8.09 28.29
C VAL A 175 -23.39 -6.93 28.36
N ILE A 176 -23.78 -6.39 27.21
CA ILE A 176 -24.81 -5.36 27.10
C ILE A 176 -26.07 -5.99 26.51
N HIS A 177 -27.21 -5.77 27.14
CA HIS A 177 -28.50 -6.22 26.61
C HIS A 177 -28.94 -5.30 25.45
N THR A 178 -29.24 -5.89 24.29
CA THR A 178 -29.53 -5.20 23.03
C THR A 178 -30.90 -5.61 22.47
N SER A 179 -31.34 -4.95 21.39
CA SER A 179 -32.64 -5.20 20.74
C SER A 179 -32.87 -6.67 20.38
N GLN A 180 -31.87 -7.33 19.79
CA GLN A 180 -31.98 -8.69 19.25
C GLN A 180 -31.26 -9.76 20.09
N GLY A 181 -30.75 -9.41 21.26
CA GLY A 181 -30.06 -10.34 22.15
C GLY A 181 -29.01 -9.64 23.00
N PHE A 182 -27.77 -10.09 22.94
CA PHE A 182 -26.66 -9.50 23.69
C PHE A 182 -25.56 -8.97 22.78
N SER A 183 -24.89 -7.91 23.18
CA SER A 183 -23.54 -7.62 22.69
C SER A 183 -22.51 -7.90 23.76
N SER A 184 -21.32 -8.29 23.32
CA SER A 184 -20.23 -8.66 24.21
C SER A 184 -18.91 -8.05 23.79
N GLN A 185 -18.10 -7.72 24.78
CA GLN A 185 -16.77 -7.17 24.58
C GLN A 185 -15.82 -7.69 25.65
N LYS A 186 -14.56 -7.93 25.28
CA LYS A 186 -13.46 -8.22 26.19
C LYS A 186 -12.56 -6.99 26.27
N LEU A 187 -12.48 -6.40 27.46
CA LEU A 187 -11.67 -5.22 27.72
C LEU A 187 -10.51 -5.58 28.63
N GLN A 188 -9.35 -4.98 28.38
CA GLN A 188 -8.22 -5.06 29.30
C GLN A 188 -8.23 -3.86 30.23
N LEU A 189 -8.08 -4.09 31.53
CA LEU A 189 -8.02 -3.03 32.51
C LEU A 189 -6.56 -2.60 32.70
N ARG A 190 -6.24 -1.38 32.27
CA ARG A 190 -4.92 -0.80 32.44
C ARG A 190 -4.91 0.18 33.59
N LYS A 191 -3.90 0.06 34.45
CA LYS A 191 -3.60 1.04 35.49
C LYS A 191 -2.36 1.84 35.12
N GLU A 192 -2.55 3.12 34.82
CA GLU A 192 -1.45 4.09 34.86
C GLU A 192 -1.58 4.92 36.15
N LYS A 193 -2.06 6.15 36.05
CA LYS A 193 -2.47 6.95 37.22
C LYS A 193 -3.88 6.59 37.70
N LEU A 194 -4.71 6.11 36.78
CA LEU A 194 -6.10 5.69 36.99
C LEU A 194 -6.34 4.42 36.18
N PHE A 195 -7.29 3.61 36.62
CA PHE A 195 -7.79 2.50 35.83
C PHE A 195 -8.55 3.01 34.60
N ALA A 196 -8.16 2.54 33.42
CA ALA A 196 -8.81 2.85 32.15
C ALA A 196 -8.96 1.56 31.32
N PRO A 197 -10.13 1.30 30.73
CA PRO A 197 -10.31 0.16 29.85
C PRO A 197 -9.54 0.32 28.54
N GLU A 198 -9.01 -0.75 28.00
CA GLU A 198 -8.42 -0.86 26.68
C GLU A 198 -9.32 -1.74 25.80
N ARG A 199 -9.70 -1.21 24.63
CA ARG A 199 -10.52 -1.90 23.64
C ARG A 199 -9.67 -2.20 22.42
N ARG A 200 -9.49 -3.49 22.10
CA ARG A 200 -8.66 -3.94 20.97
C ARG A 200 -9.45 -4.29 19.73
N PHE A 201 -10.61 -4.92 19.89
CA PHE A 201 -11.42 -5.42 18.79
C PHE A 201 -12.83 -4.84 18.88
N PRO A 202 -13.57 -4.78 17.76
CA PRO A 202 -15.00 -4.53 17.78
C PRO A 202 -15.76 -5.54 18.64
N GLY A 203 -16.83 -5.08 19.28
CA GLY A 203 -17.73 -5.97 20.01
C GLY A 203 -18.42 -6.98 19.09
N ARG A 204 -18.90 -8.08 19.69
CA ARG A 204 -19.68 -9.12 18.99
C ARG A 204 -21.14 -9.02 19.36
N HIS A 205 -22.02 -9.23 18.39
CA HIS A 205 -23.45 -9.36 18.62
C HIS A 205 -23.87 -10.83 18.61
N HIS A 206 -24.75 -11.20 19.55
CA HIS A 206 -25.24 -12.56 19.76
C HIS A 206 -26.77 -12.52 19.81
N GLU A 207 -27.40 -12.94 18.73
CA GLU A 207 -28.85 -12.99 18.63
C GLU A 207 -29.43 -14.09 19.52
N CYS A 208 -30.52 -13.80 20.23
CA CYS A 208 -31.27 -14.79 21.02
C CYS A 208 -32.66 -14.29 21.42
N ASP A 209 -33.50 -15.20 21.91
CA ASP A 209 -34.88 -14.89 22.34
C ASP A 209 -34.98 -14.04 23.61
N PHE A 210 -33.85 -13.71 24.26
CA PHE A 210 -33.83 -12.71 25.33
C PHE A 210 -33.77 -11.28 24.84
N GLY A 211 -33.60 -11.01 23.54
CA GLY A 211 -33.54 -9.65 23.01
C GLY A 211 -34.72 -8.76 23.42
N LEU A 212 -34.44 -7.47 23.63
CA LEU A 212 -35.43 -6.49 24.12
C LEU A 212 -36.66 -6.38 23.19
N GLU A 213 -36.51 -6.59 21.87
CA GLU A 213 -37.64 -6.63 20.93
C GLU A 213 -38.52 -7.86 21.16
N THR A 214 -37.92 -9.00 21.46
CA THR A 214 -38.66 -10.23 21.79
C THR A 214 -39.43 -10.05 23.10
N LEU A 215 -38.82 -9.42 24.10
CA LEU A 215 -39.50 -9.07 25.34
C LEU A 215 -40.66 -8.07 25.12
N LEU A 216 -40.45 -7.07 24.28
CA LEU A 216 -41.49 -6.10 23.90
C LEU A 216 -42.64 -6.76 23.16
N ARG A 217 -42.35 -7.69 22.24
CA ARG A 217 -43.38 -8.47 21.53
C ARG A 217 -44.19 -9.32 22.51
N GLN A 218 -43.53 -10.03 23.42
CA GLN A 218 -44.19 -10.81 24.47
C GLN A 218 -45.09 -9.94 25.36
N ALA A 219 -44.60 -8.78 25.79
CA ALA A 219 -45.39 -7.85 26.60
C ALA A 219 -46.61 -7.30 25.84
N ASN A 220 -46.46 -6.99 24.54
CA ASN A 220 -47.57 -6.59 23.68
C ASN A 220 -48.61 -7.70 23.56
N ASP A 221 -48.20 -8.94 23.28
CA ASP A 221 -49.11 -10.08 23.14
C ASP A 221 -49.94 -10.28 24.41
N VAL A 222 -49.28 -10.28 25.59
CA VAL A 222 -49.95 -10.41 26.90
C VAL A 222 -50.97 -9.29 27.15
N LEU A 223 -50.64 -8.04 26.80
CA LEU A 223 -51.55 -6.91 27.00
C LEU A 223 -52.71 -6.92 26.00
N LYS A 224 -52.47 -7.36 24.75
CA LYS A 224 -53.51 -7.49 23.73
C LYS A 224 -54.54 -8.56 24.10
N GLU A 225 -54.09 -9.67 24.68
CA GLU A 225 -54.98 -10.72 25.21
C GLU A 225 -55.88 -10.22 26.35
N GLN A 226 -55.42 -9.22 27.10
CA GLN A 226 -56.18 -8.59 28.18
C GLN A 226 -57.10 -7.45 27.71
N SER A 227 -57.03 -7.06 26.43
CA SER A 227 -57.91 -6.04 25.88
C SER A 227 -59.34 -6.54 25.75
N THR A 228 -60.29 -5.65 26.01
CA THR A 228 -61.72 -5.83 25.73
C THR A 228 -62.00 -6.09 24.24
N THR A 229 -61.13 -5.61 23.33
CA THR A 229 -61.27 -5.80 21.88
C THR A 229 -59.93 -6.23 21.25
N PRO A 230 -59.55 -7.51 21.34
CA PRO A 230 -58.23 -7.99 20.89
C PRO A 230 -57.89 -7.73 19.41
N ARG A 231 -58.90 -7.47 18.57
CA ARG A 231 -58.74 -7.17 17.14
C ARG A 231 -58.40 -5.70 16.82
N LYS A 232 -58.50 -4.77 17.79
CA LYS A 232 -58.22 -3.34 17.62
C LYS A 232 -57.44 -2.82 18.81
N THR A 233 -56.12 -2.94 18.75
CA THR A 233 -55.21 -2.72 19.90
C THR A 233 -54.12 -1.68 19.62
N GLU A 234 -54.31 -0.82 18.62
CA GLU A 234 -53.38 0.26 18.23
C GLU A 234 -53.06 1.21 19.40
N HIS A 235 -54.05 1.47 20.27
CA HIS A 235 -53.88 2.28 21.48
C HIS A 235 -53.00 1.60 22.54
N ILE A 236 -52.87 0.27 22.53
CA ILE A 236 -51.95 -0.47 23.40
C ILE A 236 -50.52 -0.34 22.88
N GLU A 237 -50.32 -0.52 21.58
CA GLU A 237 -49.00 -0.44 20.92
C GLU A 237 -48.37 0.95 21.04
N THR A 238 -49.21 1.99 21.03
CA THR A 238 -48.79 3.39 21.19
C THR A 238 -48.63 3.83 22.65
N SER A 239 -49.07 3.01 23.61
CA SER A 239 -48.93 3.28 25.05
C SER A 239 -47.54 2.93 25.60
N GLN A 240 -47.28 3.32 26.86
CA GLN A 240 -46.05 2.92 27.56
C GLN A 240 -46.15 1.56 28.25
N LEU A 241 -47.35 0.97 28.36
CA LEU A 241 -47.54 -0.28 29.11
C LEU A 241 -46.69 -1.44 28.57
N PRO A 242 -46.64 -1.73 27.26
CA PRO A 242 -45.82 -2.82 26.75
C PRO A 242 -44.34 -2.62 27.06
N TRP A 243 -43.84 -1.40 26.93
CA TRP A 243 -42.45 -1.07 27.19
C TRP A 243 -42.08 -1.23 28.66
N LYS A 244 -42.93 -0.72 29.58
CA LYS A 244 -42.69 -0.86 31.02
C LYS A 244 -42.76 -2.31 31.45
N LEU A 245 -43.74 -3.08 30.96
CA LEU A 245 -43.87 -4.50 31.27
C LEU A 245 -42.68 -5.32 30.74
N ALA A 246 -42.26 -5.08 29.48
CA ALA A 246 -41.12 -5.75 28.86
C ALA A 246 -39.81 -5.53 29.61
N LEU A 247 -39.60 -4.31 30.12
CA LEU A 247 -38.41 -3.94 30.89
C LEU A 247 -38.57 -4.18 32.39
N GLY A 248 -39.68 -4.78 32.85
CA GLY A 248 -39.90 -5.13 34.27
C GLY A 248 -40.17 -3.95 35.20
N HIS A 249 -40.51 -2.77 34.67
CA HIS A 249 -40.95 -1.64 35.48
C HIS A 249 -42.32 -1.91 36.09
N LYS A 250 -42.50 -1.48 37.34
CA LYS A 250 -43.82 -1.49 37.99
C LYS A 250 -44.79 -0.64 37.16
N SER A 251 -45.82 -1.30 36.66
CA SER A 251 -46.87 -0.68 35.86
C SER A 251 -48.19 -0.72 36.63
N VAL A 252 -49.00 0.32 36.47
CA VAL A 252 -50.35 0.39 37.02
C VAL A 252 -51.33 0.46 35.87
N ALA A 253 -52.60 0.17 36.13
CA ALA A 253 -53.64 0.27 35.13
C ALA A 253 -53.64 1.66 34.48
N GLU A 254 -53.68 1.71 33.15
CA GLU A 254 -53.63 2.96 32.37
C GLU A 254 -54.93 3.14 31.57
N PRO A 255 -55.60 4.31 31.67
CA PRO A 255 -56.69 4.65 30.77
C PRO A 255 -56.12 5.05 29.41
N LEU A 256 -56.42 4.25 28.39
CA LEU A 256 -55.97 4.42 27.02
C LEU A 256 -57.13 4.89 26.15
N ARG A 257 -56.86 5.89 25.29
CA ARG A 257 -57.85 6.45 24.37
C ARG A 257 -57.79 5.71 23.05
N GLN A 258 -58.91 5.14 22.64
CA GLN A 258 -59.05 4.43 21.36
C GLN A 258 -59.19 5.41 20.19
N TRP A 259 -58.97 4.93 18.96
CA TRP A 259 -59.09 5.72 17.72
C TRP A 259 -60.48 6.36 17.52
N ASN A 260 -61.53 5.73 18.05
CA ASN A 260 -62.91 6.25 18.01
C ASN A 260 -63.20 7.29 19.11
N GLY A 261 -62.19 7.64 19.93
CA GLY A 261 -62.29 8.60 21.03
C GLY A 261 -62.81 8.03 22.35
N SER A 262 -63.21 6.75 22.39
CA SER A 262 -63.61 6.05 23.63
C SER A 262 -62.39 5.69 24.49
N TRP A 263 -62.64 5.23 25.72
CA TRP A 263 -61.60 4.91 26.70
C TRP A 263 -61.68 3.46 27.12
N GLU A 264 -60.52 2.84 27.26
CA GLU A 264 -60.35 1.51 27.84
C GLU A 264 -59.31 1.59 28.95
N VAL A 265 -59.56 0.93 30.08
CA VAL A 265 -58.57 0.79 31.15
C VAL A 265 -57.89 -0.56 30.97
N VAL A 266 -56.59 -0.53 30.65
CA VAL A 266 -55.78 -1.75 30.51
C VAL A 266 -54.95 -1.94 31.77
N SER A 267 -55.14 -3.08 32.43
CA SER A 267 -54.44 -3.44 33.67
C SER A 267 -53.32 -4.44 33.34
N PRO A 268 -52.03 -4.04 33.38
CA PRO A 268 -50.93 -4.96 33.11
C PRO A 268 -50.80 -6.01 34.22
N PRO A 269 -50.29 -7.22 33.93
CA PRO A 269 -49.93 -8.17 34.98
C PRO A 269 -48.76 -7.64 35.83
N ASP A 270 -48.63 -8.16 37.05
CA ASP A 270 -47.56 -7.76 37.99
C ASP A 270 -46.15 -8.08 37.47
N LYS A 271 -46.02 -9.11 36.63
CA LYS A 271 -44.75 -9.55 36.03
C LYS A 271 -44.96 -10.14 34.65
N LEU A 272 -43.98 -9.95 33.77
CA LEU A 272 -43.88 -10.68 32.51
C LEU A 272 -43.28 -12.06 32.77
N ALA A 273 -43.97 -13.11 32.36
CA ALA A 273 -43.42 -14.46 32.39
C ALA A 273 -42.48 -14.64 31.19
N LEU A 274 -41.17 -14.68 31.45
CA LEU A 274 -40.18 -14.87 30.40
C LEU A 274 -40.28 -16.28 29.83
N ARG A 275 -40.29 -16.39 28.50
CA ARG A 275 -40.17 -17.68 27.82
C ARG A 275 -38.79 -18.28 28.10
N ASP A 276 -38.74 -19.60 28.20
CA ASP A 276 -37.47 -20.28 28.37
C ASP A 276 -36.66 -20.18 27.07
N ALA A 277 -35.45 -19.67 27.18
CA ALA A 277 -34.51 -19.51 26.08
C ALA A 277 -33.09 -19.80 26.59
N ALA A 278 -32.24 -20.24 25.66
CA ALA A 278 -30.85 -20.54 25.92
C ALA A 278 -29.97 -19.29 25.74
N ILE A 279 -28.89 -19.24 26.52
CA ILE A 279 -27.81 -18.27 26.27
C ILE A 279 -26.95 -18.80 25.11
N PRO A 280 -26.62 -17.97 24.10
CA PRO A 280 -25.80 -18.43 22.98
C PRO A 280 -24.43 -18.96 23.41
N GLU A 281 -24.01 -20.13 22.90
CA GLU A 281 -22.70 -20.71 23.20
C GLU A 281 -21.54 -19.78 22.76
N ALA A 282 -21.71 -19.10 21.62
CA ALA A 282 -20.74 -18.13 21.10
C ALA A 282 -20.47 -16.95 22.05
N LEU A 283 -21.47 -16.56 22.87
CA LEU A 283 -21.30 -15.54 23.90
C LEU A 283 -20.39 -16.05 25.02
N VAL A 284 -20.64 -17.30 25.46
CA VAL A 284 -19.86 -17.95 26.52
C VAL A 284 -18.42 -18.16 26.08
N GLU A 285 -18.22 -18.63 24.84
CA GLU A 285 -16.90 -18.82 24.24
C GLU A 285 -16.13 -17.50 24.12
N HIS A 286 -16.79 -16.43 23.66
CA HIS A 286 -16.12 -15.13 23.47
C HIS A 286 -15.57 -14.55 24.78
N LEU A 287 -16.29 -14.72 25.90
CA LEU A 287 -15.90 -14.19 27.20
C LEU A 287 -15.10 -15.19 28.05
N LYS A 288 -14.74 -16.35 27.49
CA LYS A 288 -13.94 -17.36 28.18
C LYS A 288 -12.61 -16.78 28.68
N GLY A 289 -12.29 -17.05 29.94
CA GLY A 289 -11.07 -16.59 30.59
C GLY A 289 -11.09 -15.13 31.06
N CYS A 290 -12.21 -14.42 30.97
CA CYS A 290 -12.38 -13.16 31.69
C CYS A 290 -12.49 -13.43 33.20
N GLN A 291 -11.88 -12.59 34.03
CA GLN A 291 -11.86 -12.78 35.49
C GLN A 291 -13.19 -12.35 36.13
N ILE A 292 -13.81 -11.32 35.56
CA ILE A 292 -15.14 -10.85 35.94
C ILE A 292 -15.98 -10.61 34.69
N ILE A 293 -17.30 -10.68 34.85
CA ILE A 293 -18.25 -10.35 33.79
C ILE A 293 -19.20 -9.27 34.31
N LEU A 294 -19.27 -8.14 33.62
CA LEU A 294 -20.23 -7.08 33.88
C LEU A 294 -21.44 -7.26 32.97
N PHE A 295 -22.64 -7.33 33.53
CA PHE A 295 -23.88 -7.36 32.77
C PHE A 295 -24.62 -6.04 32.94
N GLN A 296 -24.94 -5.37 31.83
CA GLN A 296 -25.76 -4.15 31.82
C GLN A 296 -27.02 -4.37 30.99
N THR A 297 -28.17 -4.07 31.59
CA THR A 297 -29.47 -4.11 30.92
C THR A 297 -30.30 -2.86 31.24
N PRO A 298 -31.13 -2.37 30.30
CA PRO A 298 -32.13 -1.36 30.61
C PRO A 298 -33.32 -1.93 31.40
N ALA A 299 -33.44 -3.26 31.51
CA ALA A 299 -34.50 -3.91 32.29
C ALA A 299 -34.25 -3.79 33.80
N VAL A 300 -35.32 -3.90 34.59
CA VAL A 300 -35.31 -3.83 36.05
C VAL A 300 -36.12 -4.96 36.68
N GLY A 301 -35.92 -5.18 37.98
CA GLY A 301 -36.66 -6.15 38.77
C GLY A 301 -36.55 -7.57 38.21
N LEU A 302 -37.64 -8.34 38.28
CA LEU A 302 -37.66 -9.77 37.95
C LEU A 302 -37.18 -10.10 36.54
N VAL A 303 -37.39 -9.22 35.56
CA VAL A 303 -36.91 -9.44 34.18
C VAL A 303 -35.39 -9.40 34.16
N SER A 304 -34.78 -8.37 34.75
CA SER A 304 -33.33 -8.26 34.89
C SER A 304 -32.75 -9.43 35.69
N ASP A 305 -33.34 -9.74 36.84
CA ASP A 305 -32.85 -10.79 37.75
C ASP A 305 -32.87 -12.17 37.09
N SER A 306 -33.94 -12.50 36.36
CA SER A 306 -34.06 -13.79 35.67
C SER A 306 -33.02 -13.95 34.56
N ILE A 307 -32.77 -12.89 33.78
CA ILE A 307 -31.76 -12.91 32.71
C ILE A 307 -30.35 -12.98 33.32
N ALA A 308 -30.08 -12.20 34.37
CA ALA A 308 -28.79 -12.22 35.06
C ALA A 308 -28.50 -13.60 35.67
N GLN A 309 -29.50 -14.26 36.28
CA GLN A 309 -29.36 -15.61 36.82
C GLN A 309 -29.05 -16.64 35.72
N LYS A 310 -29.72 -16.54 34.56
CA LYS A 310 -29.45 -17.40 33.41
C LYS A 310 -28.05 -17.19 32.84
N LEU A 311 -27.57 -15.95 32.77
CA LEU A 311 -26.19 -15.65 32.37
C LEU A 311 -25.21 -16.23 33.39
N ALA A 312 -25.39 -15.95 34.68
CA ALA A 312 -24.54 -16.45 35.75
C ALA A 312 -24.41 -17.98 35.76
N ALA A 313 -25.46 -18.71 35.41
CA ALA A 313 -25.43 -20.17 35.32
C ALA A 313 -24.52 -20.72 34.20
N GLN A 314 -24.14 -19.89 33.22
CA GLN A 314 -23.33 -20.30 32.05
C GLN A 314 -21.85 -19.95 32.21
N PHE A 315 -21.51 -19.04 33.11
CA PHE A 315 -20.15 -18.58 33.33
C PHE A 315 -19.60 -19.16 34.62
N SER A 316 -18.33 -19.57 34.60
CA SER A 316 -17.61 -20.02 35.80
C SER A 316 -17.10 -18.88 36.68
N GLY A 317 -17.17 -17.63 36.19
CA GLY A 317 -16.76 -16.43 36.91
C GLY A 317 -17.95 -15.58 37.38
N ASP A 318 -17.68 -14.61 38.24
CA ASP A 318 -18.72 -13.77 38.83
C ASP A 318 -19.36 -12.83 37.78
N VAL A 319 -20.68 -12.94 37.63
CA VAL A 319 -21.48 -12.02 36.80
C VAL A 319 -22.05 -10.93 37.69
N HIS A 320 -21.53 -9.71 37.54
CA HIS A 320 -21.99 -8.52 38.26
C HIS A 320 -23.01 -7.74 37.43
N CYS A 321 -24.26 -7.74 37.89
CA CYS A 321 -25.33 -6.97 37.26
C CYS A 321 -25.22 -5.49 37.67
N LEU A 322 -25.03 -4.61 36.68
CA LEU A 322 -24.95 -3.17 36.89
C LEU A 322 -26.34 -2.53 36.94
N ARG A 323 -26.43 -1.37 37.58
CA ARG A 323 -27.68 -0.59 37.63
C ARG A 323 -28.10 -0.13 36.23
N PRO A 324 -29.40 0.08 35.96
CA PRO A 324 -29.88 0.51 34.64
C PRO A 324 -29.21 1.80 34.15
N GLN A 325 -29.03 2.77 35.06
CA GLN A 325 -28.38 4.06 34.79
C GLN A 325 -26.84 4.00 34.74
N ALA A 326 -26.22 2.83 34.88
CA ALA A 326 -24.76 2.70 34.98
C ALA A 326 -24.05 3.30 33.76
N ILE A 327 -24.56 3.12 32.54
CA ILE A 327 -23.94 3.70 31.33
C ILE A 327 -23.93 5.23 31.40
N ALA A 328 -25.00 5.86 31.85
CA ALA A 328 -25.06 7.31 32.02
C ALA A 328 -24.10 7.81 33.11
N HIS A 329 -23.95 7.07 34.22
CA HIS A 329 -22.96 7.36 35.28
C HIS A 329 -21.53 7.20 34.78
N GLY A 330 -21.24 6.12 34.05
CA GLY A 330 -19.97 5.91 33.37
C GLY A 330 -19.66 7.04 32.39
N ALA A 331 -20.67 7.54 31.65
CA ALA A 331 -20.53 8.67 30.74
C ALA A 331 -20.25 9.98 31.49
N LEU A 332 -20.89 10.22 32.64
CA LEU A 332 -20.56 11.36 33.50
C LEU A 332 -19.14 11.28 34.04
N LYS A 333 -18.68 10.08 34.44
CA LYS A 333 -17.30 9.84 34.86
C LYS A 333 -16.32 10.07 33.70
N ALA A 334 -16.65 9.62 32.50
CA ALA A 334 -15.90 9.91 31.28
C ALA A 334 -15.84 11.42 31.01
N ALA A 335 -16.94 12.16 31.16
CA ALA A 335 -16.98 13.61 31.02
C ALA A 335 -16.09 14.31 32.06
N GLN A 336 -16.09 13.82 33.30
CA GLN A 336 -15.22 14.30 34.37
C GLN A 336 -13.74 14.10 34.03
N ARG A 337 -13.35 12.88 33.61
CA ARG A 337 -11.98 12.56 33.19
C ARG A 337 -11.55 13.39 31.98
N LEU A 338 -12.41 13.49 30.97
CA LEU A 338 -12.18 14.32 29.79
C LEU A 338 -11.93 15.76 30.19
N SER A 339 -12.77 16.36 31.06
CA SER A 339 -12.62 17.75 31.52
C SER A 339 -11.29 18.04 32.22
N LYS A 340 -10.68 17.00 32.81
CA LYS A 340 -9.38 17.00 33.52
C LYS A 340 -8.21 16.49 32.66
N ASN A 341 -8.43 16.18 31.37
CA ASN A 341 -7.44 15.55 30.49
C ASN A 341 -6.88 14.22 31.00
N GLN A 342 -7.70 13.46 31.73
CA GLN A 342 -7.38 12.11 32.21
C GLN A 342 -7.85 11.07 31.19
N PRO A 343 -7.18 9.90 31.11
CA PRO A 343 -7.57 8.84 30.17
C PRO A 343 -8.96 8.29 30.53
N VAL A 344 -9.87 8.35 29.56
CA VAL A 344 -11.20 7.72 29.67
C VAL A 344 -11.07 6.22 29.38
N TYR A 345 -10.50 5.90 28.22
CA TYR A 345 -10.19 4.56 27.75
C TYR A 345 -9.08 4.64 26.69
N TYR A 346 -8.53 3.51 26.27
CA TYR A 346 -7.62 3.40 25.14
C TYR A 346 -8.26 2.57 24.03
N ASP A 347 -8.09 2.99 22.78
CA ASP A 347 -8.59 2.31 21.60
C ASP A 347 -7.42 2.04 20.65
N PHE A 348 -7.51 0.93 19.92
CA PHE A 348 -6.61 0.65 18.81
C PHE A 348 -7.18 1.28 17.55
N LEU A 349 -6.35 2.02 16.82
CA LEU A 349 -6.72 2.50 15.49
C LEU A 349 -6.45 1.41 14.45
N PRO A 350 -7.37 1.19 13.50
CA PRO A 350 -7.11 0.28 12.39
C PRO A 350 -5.92 0.79 11.58
N GLN A 351 -5.07 -0.12 11.11
CA GLN A 351 -3.97 0.25 10.23
C GLN A 351 -4.53 0.88 8.94
N ILE A 352 -3.95 2.01 8.53
CA ILE A 352 -4.22 2.65 7.25
C ILE A 352 -2.89 2.82 6.53
N SER A 353 -2.83 2.34 5.31
CA SER A 353 -1.61 2.32 4.48
C SER A 353 -1.86 2.98 3.13
N THR A 354 -0.78 3.46 2.51
CA THR A 354 -0.74 4.01 1.16
C THR A 354 0.44 3.45 0.38
N ILE A 355 0.53 3.76 -0.91
CA ILE A 355 1.65 3.37 -1.75
C ILE A 355 2.48 4.61 -2.05
N VAL A 356 3.78 4.55 -1.77
CA VAL A 356 4.76 5.56 -2.16
C VAL A 356 5.67 4.97 -3.24
N GLN A 357 6.12 5.81 -4.17
CA GLN A 357 7.11 5.44 -5.18
C GLN A 357 8.42 6.16 -4.91
N ASP A 358 9.50 5.40 -4.79
CA ASP A 358 10.87 5.93 -4.70
C ASP A 358 11.76 5.36 -5.82
N THR A 359 13.08 5.53 -5.69
CA THR A 359 14.07 5.05 -6.67
C THR A 359 14.10 3.52 -6.80
N GLU A 360 13.67 2.79 -5.78
CA GLU A 360 13.64 1.32 -5.75
C GLU A 360 12.30 0.75 -6.23
N GLY A 361 11.24 1.58 -6.26
CA GLY A 361 9.95 1.27 -6.86
C GLY A 361 8.76 1.66 -5.97
N ALA A 362 7.60 1.08 -6.28
CA ALA A 362 6.41 1.23 -5.44
C ALA A 362 6.54 0.36 -4.18
N LYS A 363 6.23 0.95 -3.01
CA LYS A 363 6.25 0.25 -1.71
C LYS A 363 5.09 0.66 -0.82
N ASN A 364 4.71 -0.24 0.09
CA ASN A 364 3.73 0.05 1.13
C ASN A 364 4.29 1.08 2.13
N TYR A 365 3.45 2.01 2.55
CA TYR A 365 3.74 2.97 3.60
C TYR A 365 2.58 3.07 4.58
N ASP A 366 2.84 2.83 5.86
CA ASP A 366 1.81 2.85 6.90
C ASP A 366 1.63 4.26 7.46
N LEU A 367 0.45 4.85 7.24
CA LEU A 367 0.06 6.13 7.81
C LEU A 367 -0.31 5.98 9.30
N ILE A 368 -0.92 4.85 9.65
CA ILE A 368 -1.12 4.39 11.04
C ILE A 368 -0.34 3.08 11.19
N PRO A 369 0.62 2.98 12.13
CA PRO A 369 1.37 1.75 12.33
C PRO A 369 0.47 0.65 12.91
N PRO A 370 0.84 -0.63 12.73
CA PRO A 370 0.09 -1.73 13.32
C PRO A 370 0.06 -1.62 14.84
N ASN A 371 -1.09 -1.94 15.44
CA ASN A 371 -1.34 -1.86 16.89
C ASN A 371 -1.19 -0.44 17.50
N ALA A 372 -1.46 0.63 16.73
CA ALA A 372 -1.46 1.99 17.24
C ALA A 372 -2.51 2.17 18.35
N LEU A 373 -2.05 2.26 19.60
CA LEU A 373 -2.88 2.46 20.79
C LEU A 373 -2.95 3.94 21.18
N LEU A 374 -4.16 4.47 21.34
CA LEU A 374 -4.35 5.87 21.71
C LEU A 374 -5.39 6.07 22.81
N PRO A 375 -5.15 7.01 23.73
CA PRO A 375 -6.16 7.42 24.68
C PRO A 375 -7.29 8.17 23.97
N ALA A 376 -8.52 7.89 24.37
CA ALA A 376 -9.72 8.51 23.81
C ALA A 376 -9.70 10.03 23.86
N GLY A 377 -10.22 10.66 22.80
CA GLY A 377 -10.28 12.12 22.66
C GLY A 377 -8.94 12.79 22.35
N LYS A 378 -7.85 12.04 22.16
CA LYS A 378 -6.62 12.55 21.54
C LYS A 378 -6.58 12.18 20.06
N PRO A 379 -6.38 13.16 19.16
CA PRO A 379 -6.19 12.85 17.75
C PRO A 379 -4.84 12.18 17.53
N TYR A 380 -4.84 11.08 16.79
CA TYR A 380 -3.66 10.60 16.10
C TYR A 380 -3.29 11.56 14.98
N ARG A 381 -2.00 11.78 14.79
CA ARG A 381 -1.44 12.39 13.59
C ARG A 381 -0.29 11.52 13.13
N SER A 382 -0.24 11.20 11.84
CA SER A 382 0.89 10.50 11.25
C SER A 382 2.20 11.21 11.63
N SER A 383 3.09 10.51 12.32
CA SER A 383 4.34 11.10 12.82
C SER A 383 5.30 11.50 11.70
N GLN A 384 5.23 10.77 10.58
CA GLN A 384 5.88 11.09 9.32
C GLN A 384 4.82 11.04 8.22
N PRO A 385 4.70 12.09 7.38
CA PRO A 385 3.81 12.05 6.23
C PRO A 385 4.38 11.13 5.14
N ALA A 386 3.50 10.50 4.37
CA ALA A 386 3.92 9.78 3.19
C ALA A 386 4.35 10.80 2.12
N GLN A 387 5.55 10.62 1.56
CA GLN A 387 6.11 11.50 0.54
C GLN A 387 5.76 10.95 -0.84
N LEU A 388 5.04 11.75 -1.62
CA LEU A 388 4.60 11.45 -2.98
C LEU A 388 5.31 12.41 -3.96
N GLY A 389 5.63 11.93 -5.16
CA GLY A 389 6.17 12.77 -6.22
C GLY A 389 5.06 13.36 -7.08
N LEU A 390 5.11 14.68 -7.34
CA LEU A 390 4.21 15.33 -8.29
C LEU A 390 5.01 15.83 -9.49
N LEU A 391 4.67 15.31 -10.69
CA LEU A 391 5.34 15.68 -11.94
C LEU A 391 4.75 16.97 -12.54
N ALA A 392 5.62 17.77 -13.17
CA ALA A 392 5.21 18.94 -13.93
C ALA A 392 4.11 18.63 -14.95
N GLY A 393 3.09 19.50 -15.06
CA GLY A 393 1.96 19.34 -15.98
C GLY A 393 0.87 18.35 -15.52
N THR A 394 1.01 17.70 -14.36
CA THR A 394 0.01 16.77 -13.83
C THR A 394 -1.28 17.50 -13.44
N LYS A 395 -2.45 16.92 -13.75
CA LYS A 395 -3.78 17.50 -13.43
C LYS A 395 -4.50 16.80 -12.29
N GLU A 396 -4.08 15.58 -11.95
CA GLU A 396 -4.75 14.74 -10.95
C GLU A 396 -3.72 13.96 -10.14
N ILE A 397 -3.96 13.82 -8.85
CA ILE A 397 -3.18 12.97 -7.95
C ILE A 397 -3.99 11.72 -7.63
N LYS A 398 -3.38 10.56 -7.85
CA LYS A 398 -3.98 9.26 -7.53
C LYS A 398 -3.37 8.74 -6.25
N VAL A 399 -4.19 8.57 -5.22
CA VAL A 399 -3.77 8.04 -3.92
C VAL A 399 -4.39 6.67 -3.73
N HIS A 400 -3.55 5.65 -3.59
CA HIS A 400 -3.99 4.30 -3.25
C HIS A 400 -4.01 4.14 -1.73
N LEU A 401 -5.06 3.54 -1.20
CA LEU A 401 -5.33 3.47 0.22
C LEU A 401 -5.81 2.06 0.60
N LYS A 402 -5.30 1.53 1.71
CA LYS A 402 -5.75 0.27 2.32
C LYS A 402 -6.04 0.50 3.79
N LYS A 403 -7.18 0.00 4.26
CA LYS A 403 -7.56 0.01 5.67
C LYS A 403 -7.69 -1.43 6.12
N GLU A 404 -7.15 -1.75 7.30
CA GLU A 404 -7.14 -3.10 7.88
C GLU A 404 -8.53 -3.75 7.96
N THR A 405 -9.56 -2.93 8.20
CA THR A 405 -10.94 -3.38 8.34
C THR A 405 -11.66 -3.64 7.03
N ASP A 406 -11.08 -3.19 5.91
CA ASP A 406 -11.73 -3.23 4.60
C ASP A 406 -11.09 -4.37 3.78
N ALA A 407 -11.93 -5.16 3.10
CA ALA A 407 -11.46 -6.32 2.35
C ALA A 407 -10.62 -5.94 1.11
N THR A 408 -10.94 -4.82 0.48
CA THR A 408 -10.34 -4.37 -0.78
C THR A 408 -9.70 -2.99 -0.64
N PRO A 409 -8.60 -2.72 -1.36
CA PRO A 409 -8.01 -1.39 -1.38
C PRO A 409 -8.84 -0.43 -2.23
N ARG A 410 -8.66 0.87 -1.97
CA ARG A 410 -9.35 1.95 -2.67
C ARG A 410 -8.37 2.89 -3.37
N ARG A 411 -8.84 3.55 -4.44
CA ARG A 411 -8.13 4.61 -5.15
C ARG A 411 -8.92 5.90 -5.11
N ALA A 412 -8.34 6.90 -4.44
CA ALA A 412 -8.86 8.26 -4.44
C ALA A 412 -8.18 9.08 -5.56
N VAL A 413 -8.96 9.93 -6.23
CA VAL A 413 -8.47 10.85 -7.26
C VAL A 413 -8.74 12.28 -6.80
N VAL A 414 -7.68 13.08 -6.72
CA VAL A 414 -7.75 14.50 -6.34
C VAL A 414 -7.37 15.34 -7.54
N THR A 415 -8.33 16.11 -8.07
CA THR A 415 -8.11 17.01 -9.20
C THR A 415 -7.44 18.30 -8.73
N LEU A 416 -6.39 18.73 -9.45
CA LEU A 416 -5.65 19.96 -9.18
C LEU A 416 -6.26 21.13 -9.96
N ALA A 417 -6.48 22.25 -9.28
CA ALA A 417 -6.96 23.48 -9.92
C ALA A 417 -5.92 24.10 -10.86
N THR A 418 -4.63 23.86 -10.59
CA THR A 418 -3.51 24.35 -11.42
C THR A 418 -2.42 23.29 -11.46
N SER A 419 -1.92 22.99 -12.67
CA SER A 419 -0.83 22.04 -12.84
C SER A 419 0.51 22.64 -12.42
N PRO A 420 1.37 21.88 -11.73
CA PRO A 420 2.68 22.36 -11.31
C PRO A 420 3.60 22.58 -12.51
N VAL A 421 4.47 23.59 -12.41
CA VAL A 421 5.44 23.95 -13.47
C VAL A 421 6.72 23.12 -13.38
N ALA A 422 7.04 22.60 -12.19
CA ALA A 422 8.21 21.77 -11.92
C ALA A 422 7.85 20.57 -11.02
N ASN A 423 8.70 19.55 -11.03
CA ASN A 423 8.53 18.39 -10.16
C ASN A 423 8.66 18.82 -8.69
N THR A 424 7.65 18.51 -7.87
CA THR A 424 7.57 19.00 -6.48
C THR A 424 7.13 17.85 -5.56
N PRO A 425 7.65 17.73 -4.33
CA PRO A 425 7.14 16.76 -3.37
C PRO A 425 5.73 17.13 -2.87
N VAL A 426 4.95 16.10 -2.55
CA VAL A 426 3.62 16.22 -1.94
C VAL A 426 3.57 15.33 -0.71
N GLU A 427 3.12 15.89 0.40
CA GLU A 427 3.00 15.17 1.66
C GLU A 427 1.55 14.74 1.90
N LEU A 428 1.34 13.46 2.18
CA LEU A 428 0.06 12.94 2.64
C LEU A 428 0.07 12.77 4.16
N HIS A 429 -0.78 13.53 4.83
CA HIS A 429 -0.98 13.52 6.27
C HIS A 429 -2.29 12.81 6.64
N LEU A 430 -2.28 12.07 7.74
CA LEU A 430 -3.48 11.43 8.30
C LEU A 430 -3.77 11.94 9.71
N GLN A 431 -5.04 12.24 9.99
CA GLN A 431 -5.55 12.53 11.33
C GLN A 431 -6.78 11.69 11.65
N GLN A 432 -6.81 11.00 12.80
CA GLN A 432 -7.98 10.22 13.25
C GLN A 432 -8.13 10.32 14.77
N THR A 433 -9.35 10.38 15.29
CA THR A 433 -9.63 10.33 16.74
C THR A 433 -10.48 9.10 17.04
N PRO A 434 -10.16 8.30 18.08
CA PRO A 434 -10.96 7.13 18.45
C PRO A 434 -12.45 7.45 18.62
N ALA A 435 -13.31 6.58 18.08
CA ALA A 435 -14.79 6.68 18.11
C ALA A 435 -15.40 7.98 17.56
N ALA A 436 -14.62 8.81 16.86
CA ALA A 436 -15.06 10.11 16.34
C ALA A 436 -15.25 10.10 14.81
N GLY A 437 -15.51 8.93 14.22
CA GLY A 437 -15.75 8.75 12.78
C GLY A 437 -14.51 8.49 11.94
N SER A 438 -14.63 8.77 10.63
CA SER A 438 -13.62 8.44 9.62
C SER A 438 -12.32 9.24 9.76
N ALA A 439 -11.21 8.64 9.30
CA ALA A 439 -9.92 9.31 9.24
C ALA A 439 -9.92 10.46 8.21
N GLN A 440 -9.29 11.58 8.55
CA GLN A 440 -9.09 12.71 7.66
C GLN A 440 -7.71 12.62 7.00
N LEU A 441 -7.69 12.47 5.67
CA LEU A 441 -6.49 12.44 4.86
C LEU A 441 -6.30 13.78 4.13
N THR A 442 -5.11 14.38 4.22
CA THR A 442 -4.82 15.71 3.67
C THR A 442 -3.51 15.72 2.90
N LEU A 443 -3.53 16.22 1.66
CA LEU A 443 -2.35 16.47 0.83
C LEU A 443 -1.86 17.91 1.03
N VAL A 444 -0.55 18.07 1.22
CA VAL A 444 0.12 19.38 1.42
C VAL A 444 1.32 19.48 0.49
N SER A 445 1.47 20.61 -0.20
CA SER A 445 2.61 20.93 -1.06
C SER A 445 2.69 22.44 -1.30
N GLU A 446 3.89 22.96 -1.56
CA GLU A 446 4.08 24.36 -1.96
C GLU A 446 3.39 24.69 -3.30
N ALA A 447 3.14 23.67 -4.12
CA ALA A 447 2.42 23.83 -5.39
C ALA A 447 0.91 24.10 -5.20
N PHE A 448 0.36 23.94 -4.00
CA PHE A 448 -1.07 24.12 -3.73
C PHE A 448 -1.35 25.46 -3.05
N SER A 449 -2.50 26.07 -3.36
CA SER A 449 -2.98 27.27 -2.66
C SER A 449 -3.44 27.00 -1.22
N GLY A 450 -3.61 25.73 -0.87
CA GLY A 450 -3.96 25.25 0.46
C GLY A 450 -4.03 23.72 0.51
N PRO A 451 -4.24 23.13 1.70
CA PRO A 451 -4.33 21.69 1.86
C PRO A 451 -5.53 21.10 1.10
N LEU A 452 -5.32 19.96 0.43
CA LEU A 452 -6.38 19.25 -0.31
C LEU A 452 -6.83 18.02 0.47
N ILE A 453 -8.15 17.81 0.57
CA ILE A 453 -8.72 16.67 1.30
C ILE A 453 -8.83 15.46 0.36
N VAL A 454 -8.35 14.31 0.81
CA VAL A 454 -8.54 13.02 0.13
C VAL A 454 -9.80 12.37 0.73
N ASP A 455 -10.83 12.25 -0.10
CA ASP A 455 -12.12 11.71 0.30
C ASP A 455 -12.13 10.18 0.16
N TRP A 456 -12.08 9.48 1.31
CA TRP A 456 -12.14 8.01 1.37
C TRP A 456 -13.47 7.45 0.86
N GLN A 457 -14.58 8.14 1.16
CA GLN A 457 -15.92 7.65 0.84
C GLN A 457 -16.19 7.71 -0.67
N LYS A 458 -15.58 8.68 -1.38
CA LYS A 458 -15.65 8.79 -2.84
C LYS A 458 -14.58 7.97 -3.57
N ALA A 459 -13.64 7.34 -2.85
CA ALA A 459 -12.60 6.55 -3.45
C ALA A 459 -13.18 5.27 -4.08
N THR A 460 -12.67 4.89 -5.25
CA THR A 460 -13.13 3.70 -5.99
C THR A 460 -12.49 2.45 -5.40
N GLU A 461 -13.29 1.44 -5.08
CA GLU A 461 -12.78 0.11 -4.71
C GLU A 461 -12.08 -0.55 -5.89
N LEU A 462 -11.03 -1.32 -5.60
CA LEU A 462 -10.23 -2.01 -6.61
C LEU A 462 -10.41 -3.52 -6.47
N ASP A 463 -10.47 -4.22 -7.60
CA ASP A 463 -10.67 -5.68 -7.65
C ASP A 463 -9.38 -6.49 -7.36
N GLN A 464 -8.22 -5.82 -7.35
CA GLN A 464 -6.91 -6.45 -7.17
C GLN A 464 -6.44 -6.40 -5.70
N GLY A 465 -5.62 -7.38 -5.31
CA GLY A 465 -4.99 -7.41 -4.00
C GLY A 465 -4.02 -6.25 -3.78
N TRP A 466 -3.68 -5.97 -2.52
CA TRP A 466 -2.76 -4.86 -2.20
C TRP A 466 -1.35 -5.11 -2.71
N GLU A 467 -0.87 -6.34 -2.57
CA GLU A 467 0.45 -6.77 -3.00
C GLU A 467 0.54 -6.79 -4.54
N GLU A 468 -0.52 -7.24 -5.22
CA GLU A 468 -0.63 -7.20 -6.69
C GLU A 468 -0.61 -5.75 -7.22
N LEU A 469 -1.33 -4.84 -6.55
CA LEU A 469 -1.33 -3.41 -6.89
C LEU A 469 0.09 -2.82 -6.75
N ILE A 470 0.84 -3.15 -5.70
CA ILE A 470 2.22 -2.67 -5.52
C ILE A 470 3.13 -3.17 -6.65
N GLU A 471 3.05 -4.46 -7.00
CA GLU A 471 3.83 -5.02 -8.11
C GLU A 471 3.50 -4.35 -9.45
N SER A 472 2.21 -4.08 -9.72
CA SER A 472 1.77 -3.41 -10.95
C SER A 472 2.31 -1.98 -11.11
N LEU A 473 2.74 -1.35 -10.00
CA LEU A 473 3.24 0.02 -9.96
C LEU A 473 4.78 0.11 -9.98
N LYS A 474 5.50 -1.01 -10.07
CA LYS A 474 6.96 -1.00 -10.23
C LYS A 474 7.34 -0.60 -11.67
N PRO A 475 8.29 0.34 -11.85
CA PRO A 475 8.73 0.73 -13.19
C PRO A 475 9.41 -0.45 -13.90
N GLU A 476 9.12 -0.64 -15.18
CA GLU A 476 9.82 -1.61 -16.03
C GLU A 476 11.31 -1.26 -16.09
N LYS A 477 12.17 -2.30 -16.02
CA LYS A 477 13.62 -2.10 -16.05
C LYS A 477 14.06 -1.69 -17.46
N PRO A 478 15.06 -0.80 -17.60
CA PRO A 478 15.65 -0.46 -18.89
C PRO A 478 16.19 -1.70 -19.60
N THR A 479 16.16 -1.67 -20.94
CA THR A 479 16.72 -2.73 -21.78
C THR A 479 18.22 -2.90 -21.63
N VAL A 480 18.74 -4.09 -21.95
CA VAL A 480 20.18 -4.37 -22.03
C VAL A 480 20.46 -4.99 -23.40
N PRO A 481 21.35 -4.39 -24.23
CA PRO A 481 21.71 -4.97 -25.52
C PRO A 481 22.24 -6.41 -25.37
N LYS A 482 21.82 -7.33 -26.25
CA LYS A 482 22.31 -8.71 -26.19
C LYS A 482 23.80 -8.78 -26.46
N ARG A 483 24.48 -9.73 -25.82
CA ARG A 483 25.87 -10.07 -26.12
C ARG A 483 26.01 -10.37 -27.62
N LEU A 484 27.03 -9.80 -28.24
CA LEU A 484 27.40 -10.07 -29.62
C LEU A 484 27.99 -11.47 -29.75
N VAL A 485 27.26 -12.35 -30.42
CA VAL A 485 27.77 -13.63 -30.90
C VAL A 485 27.84 -13.56 -32.43
N LEU A 486 29.05 -13.71 -32.99
CA LEU A 486 29.23 -13.72 -34.44
C LEU A 486 28.73 -15.04 -35.02
N PRO A 487 27.83 -15.01 -36.02
CA PRO A 487 27.19 -16.21 -36.54
C PRO A 487 28.17 -17.09 -37.31
N VAL A 488 27.91 -18.39 -37.29
CA VAL A 488 28.69 -19.43 -37.96
C VAL A 488 27.97 -19.93 -39.21
N GLY A 489 28.72 -20.27 -40.26
CA GLY A 489 28.16 -20.71 -41.53
C GLY A 489 29.07 -21.61 -42.35
N MET A 490 28.46 -22.42 -43.23
CA MET A 490 29.18 -23.35 -44.11
C MET A 490 29.87 -22.67 -45.29
N GLY A 491 29.47 -21.44 -45.65
CA GLY A 491 29.89 -20.79 -46.89
C GLY A 491 31.42 -20.67 -47.07
N THR A 492 32.15 -20.36 -46.00
CA THR A 492 33.63 -20.20 -46.04
C THR A 492 34.38 -21.53 -45.97
N TRP A 493 33.74 -22.61 -45.53
CA TRP A 493 34.32 -23.95 -45.48
C TRP A 493 34.37 -24.60 -46.87
N LEU A 494 33.40 -24.29 -47.71
CA LEU A 494 33.24 -24.83 -49.06
C LEU A 494 34.03 -24.04 -50.11
N ASN A 495 34.30 -24.68 -51.24
CA ASN A 495 34.90 -24.03 -52.40
C ASN A 495 33.90 -23.04 -53.03
N GLN A 496 34.39 -21.85 -53.38
CA GLN A 496 33.59 -20.79 -54.00
C GLN A 496 34.33 -20.22 -55.21
N ASP A 497 33.68 -20.14 -56.37
CA ASP A 497 34.18 -19.47 -57.58
C ASP A 497 35.66 -19.78 -57.91
N ASN A 498 36.00 -21.08 -58.02
CA ASN A 498 37.37 -21.58 -58.25
C ASN A 498 38.41 -21.22 -57.17
N ARG A 499 37.99 -20.79 -55.96
CA ARG A 499 38.87 -20.60 -54.80
C ARG A 499 38.66 -21.73 -53.78
N PRO A 500 39.74 -22.30 -53.23
CA PRO A 500 39.62 -23.34 -52.21
C PRO A 500 38.96 -22.79 -50.94
N GLY A 501 38.10 -23.59 -50.33
CA GLY A 501 37.46 -23.38 -49.04
C GLY A 501 38.42 -23.69 -47.89
N LEU A 502 38.02 -23.36 -46.65
CA LEU A 502 38.90 -23.56 -45.49
C LEU A 502 39.28 -25.05 -45.29
N ALA A 503 38.38 -25.99 -45.57
CA ALA A 503 38.65 -27.43 -45.45
C ALA A 503 39.76 -27.90 -46.40
N ASP A 504 39.72 -27.45 -47.65
CA ASP A 504 40.73 -27.77 -48.66
C ASP A 504 42.09 -27.15 -48.32
N ILE A 505 42.09 -25.88 -47.86
CA ILE A 505 43.33 -25.21 -47.44
C ILE A 505 43.93 -25.92 -46.22
N LEU A 506 43.14 -26.33 -45.22
CA LEU A 506 43.63 -27.11 -44.08
C LEU A 506 44.30 -28.39 -44.53
N THR A 507 43.64 -29.18 -45.38
CA THR A 507 44.18 -30.44 -45.90
C THR A 507 45.51 -30.21 -46.66
N GLN A 508 45.58 -29.18 -47.49
CA GLN A 508 46.79 -28.86 -48.27
C GLN A 508 47.94 -28.35 -47.39
N GLU A 509 47.68 -27.46 -46.44
CA GLU A 509 48.70 -26.78 -45.65
C GLU A 509 49.25 -27.66 -44.52
N LEU A 510 48.43 -28.54 -43.93
CA LEU A 510 48.87 -29.45 -42.86
C LEU A 510 49.87 -30.51 -43.34
N SER A 511 49.88 -30.83 -44.62
CA SER A 511 50.87 -31.74 -45.22
C SER A 511 52.27 -31.12 -45.36
N LYS A 512 52.40 -29.80 -45.14
CA LYS A 512 53.65 -29.06 -45.34
C LYS A 512 54.39 -28.87 -44.02
N MET A 513 55.72 -28.93 -44.07
CA MET A 513 56.59 -28.62 -42.91
C MET A 513 56.38 -27.20 -42.34
N LYS A 514 55.94 -26.24 -43.17
CA LYS A 514 55.63 -24.87 -42.75
C LYS A 514 54.29 -24.46 -43.36
N PRO A 515 53.17 -24.59 -42.63
CA PRO A 515 51.85 -24.19 -43.10
C PRO A 515 51.79 -22.70 -43.45
N ASN A 516 51.03 -22.36 -44.50
CA ASN A 516 50.74 -20.97 -44.85
C ASN A 516 49.64 -20.40 -43.94
N TRP A 517 50.05 -19.97 -42.74
CA TRP A 517 49.16 -19.33 -41.75
C TRP A 517 48.41 -18.11 -42.30
N HIS A 518 48.98 -17.40 -43.28
CA HIS A 518 48.34 -16.24 -43.88
C HIS A 518 47.10 -16.64 -44.69
N ALA A 519 47.18 -17.71 -45.48
CA ALA A 519 46.07 -18.24 -46.26
C ALA A 519 44.92 -18.75 -45.36
N LEU A 520 45.27 -19.49 -44.30
CA LEU A 520 44.31 -19.97 -43.31
C LEU A 520 43.60 -18.81 -42.60
N THR A 521 44.37 -17.82 -42.14
CA THR A 521 43.83 -16.62 -41.49
C THR A 521 42.91 -15.83 -42.43
N ALA A 522 43.29 -15.67 -43.70
CA ALA A 522 42.51 -14.92 -44.67
C ALA A 522 41.10 -15.53 -44.82
N LYS A 523 40.99 -16.86 -44.83
CA LYS A 523 39.70 -17.55 -44.83
C LYS A 523 38.97 -17.46 -43.50
N LEU A 524 39.65 -17.64 -42.36
CA LEU A 524 39.03 -17.49 -41.04
C LEU A 524 38.44 -16.09 -40.80
N SER A 525 39.07 -15.05 -41.34
CA SER A 525 38.60 -13.67 -41.25
C SER A 525 37.56 -13.28 -42.31
N SER A 526 37.30 -14.15 -43.29
CA SER A 526 36.35 -13.88 -44.37
C SER A 526 34.91 -14.13 -43.93
N ARG A 527 33.97 -13.37 -44.49
CA ARG A 527 32.54 -13.48 -44.22
C ARG A 527 31.80 -13.84 -45.50
N THR A 528 31.01 -14.91 -45.47
CA THR A 528 30.05 -15.23 -46.54
C THR A 528 28.66 -15.01 -45.98
N ASN A 529 27.85 -14.15 -46.59
CA ASN A 529 26.51 -13.77 -46.11
C ASN A 529 26.47 -13.29 -44.64
N GLY A 530 27.57 -12.69 -44.15
CA GLY A 530 27.67 -12.23 -42.76
C GLY A 530 28.13 -13.30 -41.75
N GLU A 531 28.31 -14.54 -42.19
CA GLU A 531 28.70 -15.67 -41.34
C GLU A 531 30.20 -15.96 -41.43
N PHE A 532 30.77 -16.39 -40.31
CA PHE A 532 32.16 -16.85 -40.18
C PHE A 532 32.25 -18.38 -40.24
N PRO A 533 33.43 -18.95 -40.55
CA PRO A 533 33.61 -20.40 -40.46
C PRO A 533 33.47 -20.94 -39.03
N ILE A 534 33.74 -20.13 -38.01
CA ILE A 534 33.62 -20.50 -36.60
C ILE A 534 32.92 -19.33 -35.89
N SER A 535 31.97 -19.62 -35.00
CA SER A 535 31.30 -18.57 -34.23
C SER A 535 32.29 -17.87 -33.29
N SER A 536 31.95 -16.68 -32.80
CA SER A 536 32.82 -16.04 -31.79
C SER A 536 32.92 -16.85 -30.49
N ASP A 537 31.94 -17.70 -30.20
CA ASP A 537 31.93 -18.60 -29.05
C ASP A 537 32.68 -19.92 -29.31
N GLY A 538 33.20 -20.12 -30.52
CA GLY A 538 33.99 -21.29 -30.89
C GLY A 538 33.15 -22.47 -31.41
N GLU A 539 31.93 -22.22 -31.85
CA GLU A 539 31.03 -23.24 -32.38
C GLU A 539 31.24 -23.48 -33.87
N PHE A 540 31.01 -24.71 -34.31
CA PHE A 540 31.08 -25.15 -35.72
C PHE A 540 29.69 -25.16 -36.38
N PRO A 541 29.61 -25.05 -37.72
CA PRO A 541 28.37 -25.38 -38.42
C PRO A 541 28.04 -26.87 -38.22
N GLY A 542 26.76 -27.21 -38.01
CA GLY A 542 26.34 -28.58 -37.69
C GLY A 542 26.62 -29.63 -38.78
N GLU A 543 26.86 -29.18 -40.01
CA GLU A 543 27.13 -30.04 -41.18
C GLU A 543 28.63 -30.30 -41.41
N LEU A 544 29.51 -29.72 -40.58
CA LEU A 544 30.95 -29.82 -40.78
C LEU A 544 31.47 -31.23 -40.43
N PRO A 545 32.17 -31.93 -41.36
CA PRO A 545 32.67 -33.27 -41.08
C PRO A 545 33.68 -33.32 -39.93
N GLN A 546 33.58 -34.34 -39.07
CA GLN A 546 34.47 -34.53 -37.92
C GLN A 546 35.96 -34.58 -38.32
N SER A 547 36.28 -35.12 -39.51
CA SER A 547 37.65 -35.15 -40.03
C SER A 547 38.24 -33.75 -40.23
N VAL A 548 37.44 -32.79 -40.68
CA VAL A 548 37.86 -31.39 -40.88
C VAL A 548 38.03 -30.68 -39.54
N ILE A 549 37.15 -30.98 -38.56
CA ILE A 549 37.28 -30.48 -37.18
C ILE A 549 38.61 -30.97 -36.57
N CYS A 550 38.95 -32.25 -36.74
CA CYS A 550 40.24 -32.79 -36.28
C CYS A 550 41.42 -32.11 -36.97
N GLN A 551 41.36 -31.89 -38.30
CA GLN A 551 42.41 -31.16 -39.03
C GLN A 551 42.59 -29.73 -38.50
N LEU A 552 41.50 -29.02 -38.17
CA LEU A 552 41.62 -27.71 -37.54
C LEU A 552 42.29 -27.82 -36.16
N GLY A 553 41.95 -28.85 -35.36
CA GLY A 553 42.62 -29.14 -34.08
C GLY A 553 44.13 -29.37 -34.22
N ASP A 554 44.54 -30.09 -35.27
CA ASP A 554 45.95 -30.29 -35.60
C ASP A 554 46.62 -28.97 -36.01
N ALA A 555 45.93 -28.13 -36.80
CA ALA A 555 46.41 -26.81 -37.17
C ALA A 555 46.59 -25.88 -35.95
N ILE A 556 45.65 -25.93 -34.99
CA ILE A 556 45.75 -25.20 -33.72
C ILE A 556 46.99 -25.65 -32.96
N SER A 557 47.18 -26.96 -32.80
CA SER A 557 48.31 -27.55 -32.08
C SER A 557 49.66 -27.16 -32.70
N LEU A 558 49.75 -27.16 -34.04
CA LEU A 558 50.94 -26.72 -34.77
C LEU A 558 51.21 -25.22 -34.62
N ALA A 559 50.16 -24.39 -34.65
CA ALA A 559 50.29 -22.95 -34.42
C ALA A 559 50.72 -22.64 -32.98
N GLU A 560 50.18 -23.35 -32.00
CA GLU A 560 50.62 -23.26 -30.59
C GLU A 560 52.10 -23.61 -30.44
N GLN A 561 52.54 -24.69 -31.08
CA GLN A 561 53.95 -25.09 -31.04
C GLN A 561 54.86 -24.02 -31.64
N ASP A 562 54.52 -23.46 -32.81
CA ASP A 562 55.28 -22.36 -33.42
C ASP A 562 55.36 -21.13 -32.50
N ILE A 563 54.29 -20.80 -31.78
CA ILE A 563 54.29 -19.69 -30.80
C ILE A 563 55.15 -20.02 -29.58
N ARG A 564 55.08 -21.24 -29.04
CA ARG A 564 55.93 -21.65 -27.90
C ARG A 564 57.41 -21.62 -28.27
N GLU A 565 57.76 -22.13 -29.45
CA GLU A 565 59.12 -22.06 -29.96
C GLU A 565 59.57 -20.61 -30.10
N ARG A 566 58.71 -19.74 -30.62
CA ARG A 566 58.97 -18.30 -30.75
C ARG A 566 59.20 -17.60 -29.43
N LEU A 567 58.38 -17.85 -28.42
CA LEU A 567 58.55 -17.30 -27.08
C LEU A 567 59.85 -17.83 -26.41
N ALA A 568 60.29 -19.04 -26.78
CA ALA A 568 61.59 -19.59 -26.39
C ALA A 568 62.78 -19.08 -27.23
N GLY A 569 62.57 -18.14 -28.15
CA GLY A 569 63.61 -17.57 -29.02
C GLY A 569 64.02 -18.46 -30.20
N ARG A 570 63.26 -19.53 -30.49
CA ARG A 570 63.42 -20.44 -31.64
C ARG A 570 62.24 -20.22 -32.62
N GLY A 571 62.18 -20.86 -33.79
CA GLY A 571 61.00 -20.79 -34.66
C GLY A 571 60.84 -19.50 -35.50
N THR A 572 59.59 -19.18 -35.89
CA THR A 572 59.32 -18.09 -36.86
C THR A 572 59.36 -16.68 -36.25
N ILE A 573 59.71 -15.68 -37.07
CA ILE A 573 59.86 -14.27 -36.62
C ILE A 573 58.55 -13.47 -36.79
N ASN A 574 57.59 -13.96 -37.59
CA ASN A 574 56.37 -13.22 -37.96
C ASN A 574 55.15 -13.62 -37.11
N ASN A 575 54.11 -12.76 -37.08
CA ASN A 575 52.90 -12.99 -36.28
C ASN A 575 51.80 -13.81 -37.00
N GLN A 576 52.10 -14.57 -38.05
CA GLN A 576 51.02 -15.18 -38.85
C GLN A 576 50.32 -16.34 -38.12
N SER A 577 51.05 -17.20 -37.40
CA SER A 577 50.47 -18.26 -36.54
C SER A 577 49.63 -17.68 -35.41
N LEU A 578 50.13 -16.62 -34.76
CA LEU A 578 49.37 -15.88 -33.75
C LEU A 578 48.10 -15.24 -34.34
N ARG A 579 48.19 -14.64 -35.52
CA ARG A 579 47.05 -14.05 -36.22
C ARG A 579 45.99 -15.12 -36.52
N PHE A 580 46.42 -16.30 -36.99
CA PHE A 580 45.54 -17.45 -37.20
C PHE A 580 44.79 -17.80 -35.91
N LEU A 581 45.49 -18.00 -34.80
CA LEU A 581 44.86 -18.36 -33.53
C LEU A 581 43.88 -17.28 -33.02
N THR A 582 44.21 -15.99 -33.13
CA THR A 582 43.30 -14.91 -32.68
C THR A 582 42.02 -14.76 -33.51
N TRP A 583 41.98 -15.33 -34.72
CA TRP A 583 40.78 -15.37 -35.56
C TRP A 583 39.92 -16.61 -35.31
N LEU A 584 40.34 -17.50 -34.41
CA LEU A 584 39.53 -18.61 -33.90
C LEU A 584 38.67 -18.20 -32.69
N PHE A 585 38.71 -16.92 -32.29
CA PHE A 585 37.94 -16.37 -31.16
C PHE A 585 38.12 -17.19 -29.88
N HIS A 586 37.05 -17.75 -29.30
CA HIS A 586 37.11 -18.54 -28.07
C HIS A 586 37.79 -19.92 -28.23
N MET A 587 38.06 -20.38 -29.45
CA MET A 587 38.92 -21.54 -29.68
C MET A 587 40.42 -21.20 -29.61
N CYS A 588 40.78 -19.92 -29.49
CA CYS A 588 42.15 -19.53 -29.20
C CYS A 588 42.57 -20.05 -27.81
N PRO A 589 43.72 -20.74 -27.69
CA PRO A 589 44.22 -21.24 -26.41
C PRO A 589 44.39 -20.12 -25.38
N GLU A 590 43.80 -20.29 -24.18
CA GLU A 590 43.74 -19.23 -23.17
C GLU A 590 45.10 -18.71 -22.72
N TRP A 591 46.10 -19.59 -22.67
CA TRP A 591 47.46 -19.23 -22.25
C TRP A 591 48.12 -18.20 -23.18
N ILE A 592 47.57 -17.97 -24.38
CA ILE A 592 48.05 -16.94 -25.32
C ILE A 592 47.62 -15.54 -24.89
N VAL A 593 46.45 -15.39 -24.24
CA VAL A 593 45.88 -14.08 -23.89
C VAL A 593 46.80 -13.27 -22.96
N PRO A 594 47.37 -13.82 -21.87
CA PRO A 594 48.37 -13.11 -21.07
C PRO A 594 49.53 -12.55 -21.90
N HIS A 595 50.03 -13.31 -22.87
CA HIS A 595 51.12 -12.87 -23.75
C HIS A 595 50.71 -11.82 -24.78
N LEU A 596 49.43 -11.76 -25.16
CA LEU A 596 48.89 -10.66 -25.94
C LEU A 596 48.87 -9.36 -25.10
N VAL A 597 48.48 -9.47 -23.83
CA VAL A 597 48.50 -8.33 -22.88
C VAL A 597 49.93 -7.87 -22.62
N ASP A 598 50.86 -8.80 -22.31
CA ASP A 598 52.30 -8.52 -22.17
C ASP A 598 52.85 -7.80 -23.43
N GLY A 599 52.45 -8.28 -24.61
CA GLY A 599 52.83 -7.68 -25.89
C GLY A 599 52.26 -6.26 -26.07
N ALA A 600 51.01 -6.02 -25.67
CA ALA A 600 50.39 -4.69 -25.75
C ALA A 600 51.11 -3.67 -24.84
N GLU A 601 51.51 -4.11 -23.64
CA GLU A 601 52.24 -3.33 -22.63
C GLU A 601 53.70 -3.07 -23.01
N ALA A 602 54.36 -4.01 -23.68
CA ALA A 602 55.78 -3.95 -23.99
C ALA A 602 56.16 -2.82 -24.97
N ALA A 603 57.37 -2.28 -24.79
CA ALA A 603 58.00 -1.41 -25.78
C ALA A 603 58.29 -2.18 -27.09
N THR A 604 58.34 -1.47 -28.22
CA THR A 604 58.67 -2.11 -29.51
C THR A 604 60.05 -2.74 -29.45
N GLY A 605 60.13 -4.03 -29.80
CA GLY A 605 61.34 -4.85 -29.70
C GLY A 605 61.48 -5.62 -28.39
N ALA A 606 60.79 -5.22 -27.32
CA ALA A 606 60.93 -5.81 -25.98
C ALA A 606 60.12 -7.11 -25.78
N HIS A 607 59.12 -7.37 -26.63
CA HIS A 607 58.37 -8.63 -26.63
C HIS A 607 58.47 -9.34 -27.98
N PHE A 608 58.44 -10.68 -27.99
CA PHE A 608 58.58 -11.46 -29.22
C PHE A 608 57.50 -11.14 -30.26
N PHE A 609 56.28 -10.80 -29.82
CA PHE A 609 55.16 -10.45 -30.70
C PHE A 609 55.20 -9.02 -31.25
N VAL A 610 55.99 -8.11 -30.66
CA VAL A 610 55.99 -6.69 -31.01
C VAL A 610 57.34 -6.26 -31.55
N LYS A 611 57.70 -6.80 -32.73
CA LYS A 611 58.94 -6.43 -33.43
C LYS A 611 58.82 -5.12 -34.22
N SER A 612 57.61 -4.69 -34.56
CA SER A 612 57.34 -3.39 -35.20
C SER A 612 56.10 -2.72 -34.59
N GLY A 613 55.93 -1.42 -34.81
CA GLY A 613 54.79 -0.66 -34.27
C GLY A 613 53.42 -1.17 -34.75
N GLY A 614 53.34 -1.72 -35.97
CA GLY A 614 52.11 -2.29 -36.52
C GLY A 614 51.66 -3.58 -35.82
N SER A 615 52.54 -4.26 -35.08
CA SER A 615 52.21 -5.50 -34.37
C SER A 615 51.27 -5.27 -33.18
N ARG A 616 51.23 -4.07 -32.58
CA ARG A 616 50.42 -3.80 -31.39
C ARG A 616 48.91 -3.80 -31.68
N GLY A 617 48.51 -3.39 -32.88
CA GLY A 617 47.10 -3.47 -33.30
C GLY A 617 46.58 -4.91 -33.30
N LEU A 618 47.42 -5.87 -33.69
CA LEU A 618 47.08 -7.30 -33.60
C LEU A 618 46.90 -7.75 -32.14
N MET A 619 47.73 -7.28 -31.22
CA MET A 619 47.60 -7.65 -29.80
C MET A 619 46.27 -7.17 -29.23
N LEU A 620 45.95 -5.89 -29.42
CA LEU A 620 44.73 -5.26 -28.89
C LEU A 620 43.47 -5.88 -29.51
N GLN A 621 43.43 -6.06 -30.83
CA GLN A 621 42.31 -6.72 -31.48
C GLN A 621 42.22 -8.20 -31.11
N GLY A 622 43.37 -8.88 -30.90
CA GLY A 622 43.44 -10.25 -30.44
C GLY A 622 42.81 -10.41 -29.06
N ILE A 623 43.22 -9.57 -28.09
CA ILE A 623 42.66 -9.54 -26.73
C ILE A 623 41.14 -9.43 -26.79
N GLY A 624 40.61 -8.43 -27.53
CA GLY A 624 39.17 -8.25 -27.64
C GLY A 624 38.42 -9.42 -28.30
N ARG A 625 39.09 -10.23 -29.12
CA ARG A 625 38.50 -11.41 -29.78
C ARG A 625 38.54 -12.68 -28.93
N THR A 626 39.53 -12.81 -28.04
CA THR A 626 39.87 -14.10 -27.42
C THR A 626 39.81 -14.09 -25.89
N ALA A 627 39.83 -12.93 -25.23
CA ALA A 627 39.84 -12.84 -23.77
C ALA A 627 38.47 -13.20 -23.17
N ARG A 628 38.38 -14.40 -22.57
CA ARG A 628 37.19 -14.90 -21.87
C ARG A 628 37.34 -14.98 -20.35
N ASP A 629 38.56 -15.16 -19.88
CA ASP A 629 38.89 -15.22 -18.46
C ASP A 629 38.81 -13.81 -17.81
N PRO A 630 38.05 -13.63 -16.72
CA PRO A 630 37.89 -12.33 -16.06
C PRO A 630 39.19 -11.66 -15.61
N GLU A 631 40.20 -12.43 -15.19
CA GLU A 631 41.49 -11.86 -14.75
C GLU A 631 42.21 -11.20 -15.94
N ASN A 632 42.27 -11.90 -17.08
CA ASN A 632 42.83 -11.36 -18.30
C ASN A 632 42.04 -10.17 -18.87
N GLN A 633 40.71 -10.20 -18.76
CA GLN A 633 39.85 -9.06 -19.15
C GLN A 633 40.11 -7.83 -18.27
N ARG A 634 40.22 -8.02 -16.94
CA ARG A 634 40.52 -6.94 -16.00
C ARG A 634 41.88 -6.33 -16.28
N ARG A 635 42.91 -7.15 -16.48
CA ARG A 635 44.26 -6.69 -16.83
C ARG A 635 44.28 -5.91 -18.15
N ALA A 636 43.51 -6.36 -19.15
CA ALA A 636 43.34 -5.63 -20.40
C ALA A 636 42.69 -4.25 -20.20
N PHE A 637 41.64 -4.16 -19.37
CA PHE A 637 41.05 -2.86 -19.03
C PHE A 637 42.02 -1.95 -18.28
N GLU A 638 42.77 -2.47 -17.29
CA GLU A 638 43.79 -1.69 -16.58
C GLU A 638 44.82 -1.10 -17.55
N HIS A 639 45.29 -1.90 -18.51
CA HIS A 639 46.18 -1.41 -19.56
C HIS A 639 45.55 -0.29 -20.39
N LEU A 640 44.31 -0.48 -20.85
CA LEU A 640 43.60 0.51 -21.68
C LEU A 640 43.32 1.81 -20.92
N LEU A 641 42.86 1.71 -19.67
CA LEU A 641 42.48 2.84 -18.82
C LEU A 641 43.70 3.62 -18.32
N ALA A 642 44.88 3.00 -18.23
CA ALA A 642 46.14 3.70 -17.96
C ALA A 642 46.59 4.60 -19.13
N LEU A 643 46.03 4.44 -20.34
CA LEU A 643 46.37 5.28 -21.49
C LEU A 643 45.61 6.62 -21.43
N PRO A 644 46.29 7.76 -21.63
CA PRO A 644 45.62 9.04 -21.72
C PRO A 644 44.68 9.08 -22.95
N MET A 645 43.56 9.81 -22.85
CA MET A 645 42.53 9.89 -23.89
C MET A 645 43.09 10.15 -25.30
N LYS A 646 44.13 10.99 -25.45
CA LYS A 646 44.80 11.29 -26.73
C LYS A 646 45.43 10.06 -27.43
N ARG A 647 45.66 8.97 -26.68
CA ARG A 647 46.22 7.70 -27.19
C ARG A 647 45.16 6.69 -27.58
N TRP A 648 43.88 6.96 -27.31
CA TRP A 648 42.77 6.10 -27.74
C TRP A 648 42.53 6.26 -29.24
N LYS A 649 43.11 5.33 -30.01
CA LYS A 649 42.93 5.22 -31.46
C LYS A 649 42.01 4.05 -31.78
N LYS A 650 41.86 3.74 -33.07
CA LYS A 650 41.02 2.66 -33.59
C LYS A 650 41.22 1.33 -32.84
N ASP A 651 42.45 0.90 -32.60
CA ASP A 651 42.72 -0.42 -32.01
C ASP A 651 42.38 -0.50 -30.51
N GLN A 652 42.57 0.58 -29.74
CA GLN A 652 42.18 0.63 -28.32
C GLN A 652 40.66 0.60 -28.19
N ILE A 653 39.96 1.42 -28.99
CA ILE A 653 38.50 1.47 -29.00
C ILE A 653 37.95 0.11 -29.43
N ALA A 654 38.49 -0.49 -30.50
CA ALA A 654 38.08 -1.83 -30.94
C ALA A 654 38.28 -2.90 -29.86
N CYS A 655 39.41 -2.87 -29.13
CA CYS A 655 39.67 -3.78 -28.02
C CYS A 655 38.59 -3.64 -26.94
N ALA A 656 38.34 -2.42 -26.45
CA ALA A 656 37.33 -2.15 -25.44
C ALA A 656 35.91 -2.52 -25.91
N SER A 657 35.54 -2.15 -27.15
CA SER A 657 34.24 -2.50 -27.74
C SER A 657 34.05 -4.01 -27.76
N PHE A 658 35.04 -4.78 -28.22
CA PHE A 658 34.90 -6.23 -28.31
C PHE A 658 34.80 -6.90 -26.94
N LEU A 659 35.61 -6.47 -25.97
CA LEU A 659 35.50 -6.97 -24.58
C LEU A 659 34.08 -6.75 -24.04
N LEU A 660 33.59 -5.51 -24.15
CA LEU A 660 32.28 -5.10 -23.64
C LEU A 660 31.10 -5.61 -24.45
N SER A 661 31.28 -6.02 -25.70
CA SER A 661 30.17 -6.51 -26.55
C SER A 661 30.09 -8.03 -26.59
N ARG A 662 31.21 -8.77 -26.50
CA ARG A 662 31.26 -10.22 -26.79
C ARG A 662 31.22 -11.11 -25.55
N THR A 663 31.37 -10.54 -24.36
CA THR A 663 31.40 -11.29 -23.09
C THR A 663 30.39 -10.71 -22.10
N ASP A 664 29.77 -11.53 -21.25
CA ASP A 664 28.89 -11.05 -20.17
C ASP A 664 29.70 -10.61 -18.93
N THR A 665 30.91 -11.14 -18.76
CA THR A 665 31.77 -10.85 -17.61
C THR A 665 32.42 -9.47 -17.69
N ALA A 666 32.92 -9.06 -18.87
CA ALA A 666 33.72 -7.83 -18.99
C ALA A 666 32.98 -6.55 -18.56
N PRO A 667 31.69 -6.33 -18.91
CA PRO A 667 30.97 -5.18 -18.38
C PRO A 667 30.97 -5.15 -16.84
N MET A 668 30.77 -6.29 -16.17
CA MET A 668 30.69 -6.33 -14.71
C MET A 668 32.01 -5.99 -14.00
N LEU A 669 33.14 -6.07 -14.70
CA LEU A 669 34.47 -5.78 -14.15
C LEU A 669 34.80 -4.29 -14.06
N LEU A 670 34.01 -3.42 -14.70
CA LEU A 670 34.23 -1.98 -14.69
C LEU A 670 33.59 -1.31 -13.48
N GLU A 671 34.33 -0.41 -12.85
CA GLU A 671 33.84 0.53 -11.85
C GLU A 671 33.21 1.77 -12.48
N ARG A 672 32.38 2.51 -11.72
CA ARG A 672 31.64 3.67 -12.25
C ARG A 672 32.55 4.67 -12.94
N ASN A 673 33.62 5.12 -12.28
CA ASN A 673 34.58 6.07 -12.83
C ASN A 673 35.25 5.60 -14.14
N GLU A 674 35.47 4.29 -14.29
CA GLU A 674 36.01 3.70 -15.52
C GLU A 674 34.99 3.74 -16.65
N VAL A 675 33.70 3.51 -16.34
CA VAL A 675 32.59 3.69 -17.30
C VAL A 675 32.48 5.15 -17.74
N GLU A 676 32.64 6.11 -16.83
CA GLU A 676 32.60 7.54 -17.20
C GLU A 676 33.73 7.89 -18.18
N PHE A 677 34.95 7.41 -17.91
CA PHE A 677 36.08 7.62 -18.81
C PHE A 677 35.86 6.98 -20.20
N LEU A 678 35.36 5.74 -20.25
CA LEU A 678 35.08 5.07 -21.53
C LEU A 678 33.91 5.73 -22.28
N ALA A 679 32.91 6.26 -21.56
CA ALA A 679 31.84 7.04 -22.14
C ALA A 679 32.37 8.36 -22.75
N GLU A 680 33.31 9.05 -22.09
CA GLU A 680 33.97 10.22 -22.67
C GLU A 680 34.77 9.87 -23.93
N VAL A 681 35.44 8.71 -23.96
CA VAL A 681 36.12 8.20 -25.16
C VAL A 681 35.11 7.95 -26.29
N ALA A 682 33.98 7.30 -25.99
CA ALA A 682 32.93 7.04 -26.97
C ALA A 682 32.31 8.35 -27.50
N GLU A 683 31.97 9.28 -26.60
CA GLU A 683 31.43 10.61 -26.91
C GLU A 683 32.38 11.38 -27.85
N ALA A 684 33.65 11.48 -27.48
CA ALA A 684 34.64 12.18 -28.29
C ALA A 684 34.79 11.56 -29.67
N LYS A 685 34.72 10.22 -29.78
CA LYS A 685 34.84 9.53 -31.06
C LYS A 685 33.62 9.71 -31.96
N VAL A 686 32.42 9.71 -31.37
CA VAL A 686 31.16 10.02 -32.07
C VAL A 686 31.19 11.47 -32.58
N LEU A 687 31.64 12.42 -31.76
CA LEU A 687 31.76 13.82 -32.15
C LEU A 687 32.83 14.07 -33.21
N GLU A 688 33.96 13.36 -33.18
CA GLU A 688 35.02 13.47 -34.19
C GLU A 688 34.52 13.08 -35.59
N ALA A 689 33.50 12.22 -35.68
CA ALA A 689 32.90 11.79 -36.94
C ALA A 689 32.00 12.87 -37.57
N VAL A 690 31.54 13.86 -36.79
CA VAL A 690 30.69 14.95 -37.28
C VAL A 690 31.51 15.87 -38.20
N GLY A 691 31.10 16.01 -39.46
CA GLY A 691 31.79 16.84 -40.45
C GLY A 691 32.91 16.12 -41.21
N ARG A 692 33.03 14.79 -41.07
CA ARG A 692 33.98 13.95 -41.81
C ARG A 692 33.24 12.84 -42.57
N GLU A 693 33.90 12.22 -43.56
CA GLU A 693 33.36 11.00 -44.17
C GLU A 693 33.28 9.87 -43.14
N PHE A 694 32.09 9.29 -42.99
CA PHE A 694 31.83 8.23 -42.03
C PHE A 694 32.45 6.91 -42.53
N THR A 695 33.61 6.56 -41.96
CA THR A 695 34.38 5.34 -42.29
C THR A 695 34.35 4.33 -41.14
N SER A 696 34.84 3.11 -41.40
CA SER A 696 35.00 2.05 -40.40
C SER A 696 35.92 2.42 -39.21
N ALA A 697 36.63 3.55 -39.26
CA ALA A 697 37.37 4.06 -38.11
C ALA A 697 36.48 4.75 -37.06
N TYR A 698 35.34 5.30 -37.47
CA TYR A 698 34.42 6.03 -36.59
C TYR A 698 33.30 5.16 -36.02
N ILE A 699 33.01 4.03 -36.67
CA ILE A 699 31.96 3.11 -36.23
C ILE A 699 32.26 2.40 -34.90
N TYR A 700 33.54 2.34 -34.52
CA TYR A 700 33.95 1.84 -33.21
C TYR A 700 33.49 2.74 -32.05
N GLY A 701 33.19 4.03 -32.30
CA GLY A 701 32.61 4.92 -31.29
C GLY A 701 31.22 4.43 -30.83
N PRO A 702 30.23 4.36 -31.75
CA PRO A 702 28.93 3.74 -31.46
C PRO A 702 29.05 2.30 -30.92
N PHE A 703 29.99 1.50 -31.44
CA PHE A 703 30.20 0.14 -30.95
C PHE A 703 30.64 0.09 -29.48
N LEU A 704 31.59 0.94 -29.09
CA LEU A 704 31.99 1.09 -27.69
C LEU A 704 30.82 1.57 -26.83
N LEU A 705 30.06 2.55 -27.29
CA LEU A 705 28.91 3.10 -26.59
C LEU A 705 27.89 1.99 -26.27
N VAL A 706 27.44 1.22 -27.27
CA VAL A 706 26.46 0.15 -27.04
C VAL A 706 27.05 -0.97 -26.17
N GLY A 707 28.34 -1.28 -26.33
CA GLY A 707 29.05 -2.17 -25.41
C GLY A 707 29.01 -1.68 -23.95
N LEU A 708 29.18 -0.37 -23.72
CA LEU A 708 29.10 0.23 -22.38
C LEU A 708 27.69 0.19 -21.79
N ILE A 709 26.63 0.28 -22.61
CA ILE A 709 25.24 0.13 -22.13
C ILE A 709 25.05 -1.24 -21.46
N ARG A 710 25.81 -2.27 -21.86
CA ARG A 710 25.78 -3.58 -21.19
C ARG A 710 26.31 -3.55 -19.75
N TRP A 711 26.88 -2.45 -19.27
CA TRP A 711 27.13 -2.22 -17.84
C TRP A 711 25.85 -2.24 -17.00
N ARG A 712 24.67 -2.14 -17.63
CA ARG A 712 23.36 -2.41 -17.02
C ARG A 712 23.22 -3.81 -16.42
N LEU A 713 24.08 -4.76 -16.80
CA LEU A 713 24.22 -6.06 -16.11
C LEU A 713 24.68 -5.90 -14.65
N ARG A 714 25.44 -4.84 -14.33
CA ARG A 714 25.90 -4.49 -12.97
C ARG A 714 24.99 -3.46 -12.31
N ASP A 715 24.58 -2.41 -13.04
CA ASP A 715 23.67 -1.36 -12.55
C ASP A 715 22.53 -1.11 -13.55
N PRO A 716 21.33 -1.67 -13.33
CA PRO A 716 20.22 -1.64 -14.30
C PRO A 716 19.79 -0.25 -14.80
N TRP A 717 20.08 0.81 -14.04
CA TRP A 717 19.67 2.18 -14.37
C TRP A 717 20.81 3.04 -14.92
N ALA A 718 22.01 2.47 -15.08
CA ALA A 718 23.13 3.20 -15.64
C ALA A 718 22.93 3.53 -17.13
N LEU A 719 23.47 4.68 -17.54
CA LEU A 719 23.41 5.16 -18.92
C LEU A 719 21.97 5.28 -19.46
N VAL A 720 21.02 5.70 -18.60
CA VAL A 720 19.62 5.99 -18.97
C VAL A 720 19.35 7.48 -18.93
N VAL A 721 18.81 8.02 -20.02
CA VAL A 721 18.47 9.45 -20.20
C VAL A 721 17.52 9.93 -19.11
N GLY A 722 17.77 11.14 -18.58
CA GLY A 722 16.99 11.73 -17.48
C GLY A 722 17.25 11.14 -16.08
N ARG A 723 18.05 10.06 -15.98
CA ARG A 723 18.55 9.51 -14.70
C ARG A 723 20.06 9.63 -14.57
N ASP A 724 20.80 9.42 -15.65
CA ASP A 724 22.26 9.47 -15.69
C ASP A 724 22.74 10.60 -16.60
N PRO A 725 23.42 11.64 -16.07
CA PRO A 725 23.94 12.75 -16.86
C PRO A 725 24.89 12.35 -18.00
N ILE A 726 25.53 11.18 -17.90
CA ILE A 726 26.39 10.65 -18.97
C ILE A 726 25.55 10.21 -20.17
N ALA A 727 24.38 9.61 -19.92
CA ALA A 727 23.45 9.21 -20.97
C ALA A 727 22.95 10.42 -21.76
N ASP A 728 22.65 11.52 -21.05
CA ASP A 728 22.19 12.77 -21.68
C ASP A 728 23.26 13.34 -22.63
N ARG A 729 24.54 13.31 -22.23
CA ARG A 729 25.68 13.72 -23.09
C ARG A 729 25.84 12.81 -24.31
N LEU A 730 25.83 11.49 -24.09
CA LEU A 730 25.96 10.50 -25.17
C LEU A 730 24.82 10.60 -26.17
N LEU A 731 23.59 10.82 -25.70
CA LEU A 731 22.41 11.00 -26.55
C LEU A 731 22.56 12.27 -27.41
N ALA A 732 22.97 13.38 -26.79
CA ALA A 732 23.21 14.63 -27.50
C ALA A 732 24.30 14.49 -28.58
N ALA A 733 25.41 13.82 -28.28
CA ALA A 733 26.48 13.54 -29.23
C ALA A 733 25.99 12.65 -30.39
N THR A 734 25.24 11.59 -30.09
CA THR A 734 24.71 10.63 -31.07
C THR A 734 23.69 11.30 -32.01
N ARG A 735 22.75 12.09 -31.47
CA ARG A 735 21.78 12.86 -32.26
C ARG A 735 22.46 13.88 -33.16
N LYS A 736 23.55 14.50 -32.71
CA LYS A 736 24.34 15.44 -33.52
C LYS A 736 25.00 14.73 -34.72
N LEU A 737 25.50 13.52 -34.54
CA LEU A 737 26.02 12.69 -35.64
C LEU A 737 24.90 12.26 -36.60
N MET A 738 23.75 11.81 -36.09
CA MET A 738 22.58 11.45 -36.91
C MET A 738 22.15 12.61 -37.82
N ALA A 739 22.01 13.82 -37.25
CA ALA A 739 21.61 15.01 -38.00
C ALA A 739 22.62 15.42 -39.08
N HIS A 740 23.88 14.99 -38.97
CA HIS A 740 24.89 15.18 -40.01
C HIS A 740 24.72 14.18 -41.15
N LEU A 741 24.49 12.90 -40.83
CA LEU A 741 24.38 11.80 -41.79
C LEU A 741 23.04 11.79 -42.57
N SER A 742 21.99 12.41 -42.05
CA SER A 742 20.67 12.51 -42.71
C SER A 742 20.67 13.29 -44.03
N ARG A 743 21.81 13.86 -44.43
CA ARG A 743 22.00 14.61 -45.68
C ARG A 743 22.45 13.76 -46.87
N ASP A 744 22.78 12.47 -46.66
CA ASP A 744 23.26 11.56 -47.71
C ASP A 744 22.48 10.23 -47.70
N VAL A 745 21.75 9.97 -48.79
CA VAL A 745 20.93 8.76 -48.98
C VAL A 745 21.78 7.48 -48.94
N ARG A 746 23.09 7.55 -49.27
CA ARG A 746 24.00 6.41 -49.20
C ARG A 746 24.33 5.97 -47.76
N GLN A 747 23.97 6.78 -46.77
CA GLN A 747 24.28 6.57 -45.36
C GLN A 747 23.06 6.17 -44.51
N ASN A 748 21.90 5.91 -45.12
CA ASN A 748 20.66 5.53 -44.42
C ASN A 748 20.83 4.35 -43.46
N ARG A 749 21.67 3.35 -43.80
CA ARG A 749 21.95 2.21 -42.91
C ARG A 749 22.61 2.63 -41.59
N TYR A 750 23.49 3.63 -41.62
CA TYR A 750 24.14 4.16 -40.41
C TYR A 750 23.17 4.98 -39.57
N HIS A 751 22.29 5.74 -40.21
CA HIS A 751 21.27 6.52 -39.51
C HIS A 751 20.35 5.62 -38.68
N LEU A 752 19.85 4.51 -39.27
CA LEU A 752 18.98 3.57 -38.58
C LEU A 752 19.64 2.99 -37.31
N VAL A 753 20.92 2.63 -37.40
CA VAL A 753 21.63 2.07 -36.25
C VAL A 753 21.82 3.12 -35.15
N LEU A 754 22.14 4.36 -35.51
CA LEU A 754 22.27 5.43 -34.51
C LEU A 754 20.94 5.81 -33.86
N GLU A 755 19.82 5.66 -34.56
CA GLU A 755 18.47 5.79 -34.00
C GLU A 755 18.23 4.74 -32.91
N GLN A 756 18.56 3.48 -33.21
CA GLN A 756 18.49 2.39 -32.23
C GLN A 756 19.44 2.61 -31.03
N VAL A 757 20.61 3.22 -31.25
CA VAL A 757 21.51 3.62 -30.14
C VAL A 757 20.82 4.65 -29.24
N CYS A 758 20.09 5.60 -29.80
CA CYS A 758 19.34 6.59 -29.02
C CYS A 758 18.23 5.92 -28.20
N GLU A 759 17.49 4.98 -28.79
CA GLU A 759 16.43 4.23 -28.09
C GLU A 759 16.98 3.40 -26.91
N GLU A 760 18.17 2.80 -27.08
CA GLU A 760 18.84 2.10 -25.98
C GLU A 760 19.25 3.05 -24.85
N LEU A 761 19.75 4.25 -25.15
CA LEU A 761 20.04 5.28 -24.14
C LEU A 761 18.77 5.78 -23.43
N GLU A 762 17.63 5.78 -24.10
CA GLU A 762 16.31 6.08 -23.52
C GLU A 762 15.72 4.92 -22.71
N GLY A 763 16.35 3.75 -22.74
CA GLY A 763 15.95 2.55 -22.00
C GLY A 763 14.83 1.74 -22.65
N GLN A 764 14.48 2.03 -23.91
CA GLN A 764 13.37 1.43 -24.64
C GLN A 764 13.80 0.25 -25.54
N GLY A 765 15.07 0.23 -25.99
CA GLY A 765 15.74 -0.85 -26.72
C GLY A 765 14.87 -1.71 -27.64
N SER A 766 14.52 -1.19 -28.81
CA SER A 766 13.65 -1.89 -29.76
C SER A 766 14.35 -3.03 -30.54
N ASN A 767 15.69 -2.98 -30.63
CA ASN A 767 16.50 -3.93 -31.40
C ASN A 767 17.50 -4.69 -30.50
N PRO A 768 17.20 -5.92 -30.08
CA PRO A 768 18.11 -6.69 -29.23
C PRO A 768 19.44 -7.04 -29.91
N ASP A 769 19.50 -7.02 -31.24
CA ASP A 769 20.64 -7.46 -32.05
C ASP A 769 21.47 -6.29 -32.61
N ILE A 770 21.29 -5.07 -32.05
CA ILE A 770 21.99 -3.84 -32.47
C ILE A 770 23.51 -4.00 -32.58
N LEU A 771 24.15 -4.80 -31.71
CA LEU A 771 25.59 -5.03 -31.76
C LEU A 771 26.01 -5.87 -33.00
N ILE A 772 25.14 -6.75 -33.49
CA ILE A 772 25.35 -7.50 -34.74
C ILE A 772 25.26 -6.53 -35.93
N ASP A 773 24.28 -5.63 -35.92
CA ASP A 773 24.10 -4.63 -36.97
C ASP A 773 25.30 -3.68 -37.07
N ILE A 774 25.79 -3.20 -35.92
CA ILE A 774 27.03 -2.40 -35.84
C ILE A 774 28.23 -3.19 -36.38
N ASN A 775 28.37 -4.45 -35.99
CA ASN A 775 29.49 -5.29 -36.43
C ASN A 775 29.47 -5.58 -37.94
N ASN A 776 28.30 -5.74 -38.54
CA ASN A 776 28.13 -5.98 -39.98
C ASN A 776 28.46 -4.77 -40.86
N MET A 777 28.67 -3.61 -40.24
CA MET A 777 29.12 -2.39 -40.91
C MET A 777 30.65 -2.16 -40.78
N ILE A 778 31.35 -2.99 -40.00
CA ILE A 778 32.83 -3.04 -39.88
C ILE A 778 33.38 -4.06 -40.86
#